data_AF-A0A0C1G9D9-F1
#
_entry.id   AF-A0A0C1G9D9-F1
#
_cell.length_a   1.000
_cell.length_b   1.000
_cell.length_c   1.000
_cell.angle_alpha   90.00
_cell.angle_beta   90.00
_cell.angle_gamma   90.00
#
_symmetry.space_group_name_H-M   'P 1'
#
loop_
_entity.id
_entity.type
_entity.pdbx_description
1 polymer ?
#
loop_
_entity_poly.entity_id
_entity_poly.type
_entity_poly.pdbx_seq_one_letter_code
_entity_poly.pdbx_strand_id
1 'polypeptide(L)'
;MLTENIQLDQQVLHDNKEIFARIVKELEGADFEILIASAWFTDDELFEIIKGKASQNVRIELIIADNQENLKLDFDELVSLGASVTKIKNVGYGIMNQKFCVIDKRIALHGSYNWSVNARKNNHESIIVTNHKETVANLIANFNDINQKAAQQRGIPLNDIPSEPLKVETKAESDSARDHAISEFTKVLDSMIAAEIGNFDRTFLRSQGYDRSKFNNGDHQVLTKSLDTVYSVFINDIDVVEDKKKRLRTKIEEQEVKSINAFEESLNLQLQTAEVEAENETLNANNQLINLKAETEKNRQEIQNLKDGKVTLLEKNTVEIKDRIRNAQRDFVTPKFKWYEFIPVLFANICLITYLFIFYSSACYILLFAIDDAKAAKDAGLDAIPMEIFNPKALSLTFSKGGSGIVFILLFVSIPLFCALIKLFTKKQWLIISMFVIGILFVDTAIAYKVSAAIYQMKYDSGYLTETWQITMAFKDPNFYLVFLLGGFGLLMLKFAFEKLMLIFDERNPDIATIKNDLLIKQMHEDLKQEEEKVLTVKGEIFLIEGKNIGLEAQYKIIETKLISIPNRLNLLREIKKTDLITGKQNITDISTIYKSHVENDNLPISIDSLNDRINIFLEGWNDYLHEEYAITKATEKSREAFDTVVNWQNEKIRSSQIDKRVKIS
;
A
#
# COMPACT_ATOMS: atom_id res chain seq x y z
N MET A 1 24.99 -27.56 -24.08
CA MET A 1 26.03 -27.96 -23.12
C MET A 1 25.34 -28.58 -21.93
N LEU A 2 25.66 -29.85 -21.64
CA LEU A 2 25.18 -30.59 -20.48
C LEU A 2 25.63 -29.92 -19.18
N THR A 3 24.68 -29.62 -18.31
CA THR A 3 24.88 -29.69 -16.84
C THR A 3 23.64 -30.35 -16.24
N GLU A 4 23.52 -31.67 -16.44
CA GLU A 4 22.89 -32.51 -15.43
C GLU A 4 23.83 -32.53 -14.21
N ASN A 5 23.38 -31.90 -13.13
CA ASN A 5 23.72 -32.28 -11.77
C ASN A 5 22.61 -31.77 -10.83
N ILE A 6 21.40 -32.32 -11.00
CA ILE A 6 20.33 -32.14 -10.02
C ILE A 6 20.49 -33.26 -8.99
N GLN A 7 21.00 -32.95 -7.80
CA GLN A 7 20.61 -33.71 -6.61
C GLN A 7 20.74 -32.89 -5.33
N LEU A 8 19.73 -32.03 -5.07
CA LEU A 8 19.30 -31.57 -3.73
C LEU A 8 18.56 -32.66 -2.94
N ASP A 9 17.27 -32.88 -3.10
CA ASP A 9 16.40 -33.74 -2.26
C ASP A 9 16.36 -33.40 -0.77
N GLN A 10 17.40 -33.55 0.04
CA GLN A 10 17.42 -33.04 1.42
C GLN A 10 18.82 -32.87 2.03
N GLN A 11 19.06 -31.75 2.72
CA GLN A 11 20.27 -31.49 3.51
C GLN A 11 19.92 -30.80 4.83
N VAL A 12 20.53 -31.22 5.94
CA VAL A 12 20.37 -30.57 7.25
C VAL A 12 21.57 -29.67 7.52
N LEU A 13 21.31 -28.42 7.92
CA LEU A 13 22.31 -27.46 8.38
C LEU A 13 22.01 -27.06 9.83
N HIS A 14 23.05 -26.94 10.65
CA HIS A 14 22.92 -26.62 12.08
C HIS A 14 23.95 -25.57 12.56
N ASP A 15 24.93 -25.20 11.73
CA ASP A 15 25.79 -24.05 12.00
C ASP A 15 25.12 -22.77 11.48
N ASN A 16 24.90 -21.78 12.34
CA ASN A 16 24.14 -20.59 11.97
C ASN A 16 24.79 -19.76 10.86
N LYS A 17 26.13 -19.78 10.72
CA LYS A 17 26.82 -19.06 9.64
C LYS A 17 26.61 -19.77 8.32
N GLU A 18 26.68 -21.10 8.31
CA GLU A 18 26.36 -21.90 7.13
C GLU A 18 24.89 -21.79 6.73
N ILE A 19 23.97 -21.78 7.71
CA ILE A 19 22.53 -21.55 7.48
C ILE A 19 22.32 -20.19 6.81
N PHE A 20 22.90 -19.14 7.38
CA PHE A 20 22.79 -17.79 6.83
C PHE A 20 23.37 -17.70 5.42
N ALA A 21 24.60 -18.20 5.20
CA ALA A 21 25.23 -18.20 3.89
C ALA A 21 24.42 -18.99 2.86
N ARG A 22 23.78 -20.08 3.28
CA ARG A 22 22.90 -20.85 2.40
C ARG A 22 21.63 -20.07 2.05
N ILE A 23 20.98 -19.42 3.01
CA ILE A 23 19.81 -18.57 2.75
C ILE A 23 20.18 -17.47 1.75
N VAL A 24 21.28 -16.74 1.98
CA VAL A 24 21.76 -15.67 1.08
C VAL A 24 21.98 -16.21 -0.33
N LYS A 25 22.70 -17.32 -0.47
CA LYS A 25 22.97 -17.93 -1.78
C LYS A 25 21.68 -18.27 -2.55
N GLU A 26 20.70 -18.87 -1.89
CA GLU A 26 19.45 -19.26 -2.55
C GLU A 26 18.60 -18.01 -2.88
N LEU A 27 18.58 -16.99 -2.02
CA LEU A 27 17.88 -15.73 -2.30
C LEU A 27 18.52 -14.97 -3.46
N GLU A 28 19.84 -14.85 -3.51
CA GLU A 28 20.57 -14.21 -4.62
C GLU A 28 20.38 -14.97 -5.94
N GLY A 29 20.23 -16.28 -5.88
CA GLY A 29 19.94 -17.14 -7.03
C GLY A 29 18.46 -17.21 -7.44
N ALA A 30 17.56 -16.47 -6.77
CA ALA A 30 16.13 -16.49 -7.09
C ALA A 30 15.81 -15.73 -8.38
N ASP A 31 14.99 -16.34 -9.23
CA ASP A 31 14.68 -15.85 -10.58
C ASP A 31 13.28 -15.24 -10.71
N PHE A 32 12.26 -15.79 -10.05
CA PHE A 32 10.87 -15.36 -10.27
C PHE A 32 9.99 -15.28 -9.02
N GLU A 33 10.21 -16.07 -7.96
CA GLU A 33 9.34 -16.05 -6.78
C GLU A 33 10.08 -16.41 -5.49
N ILE A 34 9.80 -15.67 -4.41
CA ILE A 34 10.29 -15.95 -3.06
C ILE A 34 9.11 -15.84 -2.09
N LEU A 35 8.75 -16.95 -1.45
CA LEU A 35 7.71 -17.03 -0.43
C LEU A 35 8.37 -17.22 0.94
N ILE A 36 8.11 -16.32 1.89
CA ILE A 36 8.77 -16.33 3.19
C ILE A 36 7.74 -16.30 4.29
N ALA A 37 7.75 -17.30 5.17
CA ALA A 37 6.99 -17.27 6.41
C ALA A 37 7.98 -17.27 7.57
N SER A 38 8.04 -16.16 8.32
CA SER A 38 8.95 -16.03 9.45
C SER A 38 8.28 -15.35 10.65
N ALA A 39 8.32 -15.98 11.81
CA ALA A 39 7.76 -15.41 13.04
C ALA A 39 8.48 -14.12 13.45
N TRP A 40 9.81 -14.11 13.34
CA TRP A 40 10.65 -12.94 13.58
C TRP A 40 11.54 -12.67 12.39
N PHE A 41 11.40 -11.48 11.83
CA PHE A 41 12.24 -10.96 10.78
C PHE A 41 12.80 -9.60 11.19
N THR A 42 14.07 -9.60 11.60
CA THR A 42 14.81 -8.42 12.05
C THR A 42 16.25 -8.36 11.51
N ASP A 43 16.68 -9.31 10.66
CA ASP A 43 18.01 -9.32 10.05
C ASP A 43 18.03 -8.38 8.83
N ASP A 44 18.79 -7.31 8.97
CA ASP A 44 18.97 -6.20 8.03
C ASP A 44 19.62 -6.63 6.71
N GLU A 45 20.52 -7.61 6.74
CA GLU A 45 21.21 -8.08 5.53
C GLU A 45 20.26 -8.92 4.65
N LEU A 46 19.46 -9.81 5.25
CA LEU A 46 18.42 -10.54 4.51
C LEU A 46 17.35 -9.59 3.96
N PHE A 47 17.01 -8.54 4.70
CA PHE A 47 16.03 -7.53 4.27
C PHE A 47 16.50 -6.78 3.02
N GLU A 48 17.75 -6.33 2.98
CA GLU A 48 18.33 -5.65 1.81
C GLU A 48 18.42 -6.57 0.58
N ILE A 49 18.72 -7.86 0.75
CA ILE A 49 18.71 -8.83 -0.36
C ILE A 49 17.31 -8.95 -0.96
N ILE A 50 16.27 -9.08 -0.12
CA ILE A 50 14.87 -9.16 -0.57
C ILE A 50 14.46 -7.88 -1.28
N LYS A 51 14.84 -6.71 -0.75
CA LYS A 51 14.60 -5.41 -1.37
C LYS A 51 15.23 -5.31 -2.76
N GLY A 52 16.47 -5.77 -2.89
CA GLY A 52 17.16 -5.89 -4.16
C GLY A 52 16.43 -6.80 -5.14
N LYS A 53 15.91 -7.95 -4.67
CA LYS A 53 15.14 -8.89 -5.48
C LYS A 53 13.77 -8.36 -5.90
N ALA A 54 13.05 -7.68 -5.00
CA ALA A 54 11.81 -6.98 -5.31
C ALA A 54 12.05 -5.92 -6.40
N SER A 55 13.14 -5.15 -6.30
CA SER A 55 13.55 -4.16 -7.31
C SER A 55 13.92 -4.79 -8.66
N GLN A 56 14.29 -6.07 -8.68
CA GLN A 56 14.54 -6.87 -9.89
C GLN A 56 13.25 -7.51 -10.45
N ASN A 57 12.07 -7.18 -9.92
CA ASN A 57 10.76 -7.76 -10.27
C ASN A 57 10.60 -9.25 -9.93
N VAL A 58 11.37 -9.78 -8.97
CA VAL A 58 11.11 -11.11 -8.40
C VAL A 58 9.89 -10.99 -7.49
N ARG A 59 8.88 -11.86 -7.64
CA ARG A 59 7.67 -11.83 -6.81
C ARG A 59 8.01 -12.21 -5.38
N ILE A 60 7.86 -11.27 -4.44
CA ILE A 60 8.09 -11.53 -3.02
C ILE A 60 6.76 -11.58 -2.28
N GLU A 61 6.49 -12.67 -1.57
CA GLU A 61 5.41 -12.74 -0.59
C GLU A 61 5.94 -13.09 0.78
N LEU A 62 5.61 -12.26 1.76
CA LEU A 62 6.14 -12.34 3.10
C LEU A 62 5.00 -12.43 4.11
N ILE A 63 5.01 -13.46 4.94
CA ILE A 63 4.14 -13.60 6.12
C ILE A 63 4.99 -13.45 7.36
N ILE A 64 4.62 -12.52 8.23
CA ILE A 64 5.30 -12.27 9.51
C ILE A 64 4.30 -12.16 10.66
N ALA A 65 4.75 -12.44 11.88
CA ALA A 65 3.94 -12.15 13.06
C ALA A 65 3.84 -10.63 13.29
N ASP A 66 2.67 -10.16 13.69
CA ASP A 66 2.43 -8.77 14.09
C ASP A 66 2.96 -8.56 15.53
N ASN A 67 4.27 -8.38 15.66
CA ASN A 67 4.96 -8.19 16.93
C ASN A 67 5.90 -6.96 16.89
N GLN A 68 6.28 -6.46 18.07
CA GLN A 68 7.11 -5.26 18.18
C GLN A 68 8.51 -5.42 17.59
N GLU A 69 9.07 -6.63 17.60
CA GLU A 69 10.40 -6.90 17.07
C GLU A 69 10.46 -6.67 15.56
N ASN A 70 9.41 -7.07 14.83
CA ASN A 70 9.28 -6.85 13.39
C ASN A 70 9.00 -5.38 13.02
N LEU A 71 8.82 -4.46 13.97
CA LEU A 71 8.72 -3.03 13.67
C LEU A 71 10.09 -2.37 13.46
N LYS A 72 11.19 -3.10 13.68
CA LYS A 72 12.56 -2.60 13.48
C LYS A 72 12.98 -2.48 12.01
N LEU A 73 12.26 -3.15 11.12
CA LEU A 73 12.48 -3.09 9.67
C LEU A 73 11.25 -2.46 9.00
N ASP A 74 11.50 -1.70 7.93
CA ASP A 74 10.45 -0.98 7.21
C ASP A 74 9.79 -1.87 6.14
N PHE A 75 8.91 -2.76 6.57
CA PHE A 75 8.17 -3.63 5.64
C PHE A 75 7.25 -2.87 4.68
N ASP A 76 6.90 -1.61 4.96
CA ASP A 76 6.10 -0.79 4.05
C ASP A 76 6.95 -0.36 2.83
N GLU A 77 8.26 -0.22 2.99
CA GLU A 77 9.21 -0.04 1.88
C GLU A 77 9.18 -1.23 0.91
N LEU A 78 9.15 -2.47 1.41
CA LEU A 78 9.02 -3.66 0.54
C LEU A 78 7.70 -3.66 -0.23
N VAL A 79 6.60 -3.24 0.41
CA VAL A 79 5.30 -3.11 -0.26
C VAL A 79 5.37 -2.06 -1.38
N SER A 80 6.07 -0.95 -1.15
CA SER A 80 6.27 0.09 -2.17
C SER A 80 7.04 -0.42 -3.41
N LEU A 81 7.88 -1.45 -3.23
CA LEU A 81 8.62 -2.13 -4.30
C LEU A 81 7.85 -3.30 -4.94
N GLY A 82 6.58 -3.50 -4.58
CA GLY A 82 5.70 -4.51 -5.16
C GLY A 82 5.67 -5.85 -4.42
N ALA A 83 6.30 -5.97 -3.24
CA ALA A 83 6.17 -7.16 -2.40
C ALA A 83 4.81 -7.22 -1.71
N SER A 84 4.29 -8.42 -1.48
CA SER A 84 3.11 -8.64 -0.63
C SER A 84 3.55 -8.96 0.79
N VAL A 85 3.11 -8.17 1.79
CA VAL A 85 3.44 -8.41 3.21
C VAL A 85 2.17 -8.63 4.04
N THR A 86 2.04 -9.81 4.61
CA THR A 86 0.93 -10.20 5.50
C THR A 86 1.41 -10.28 6.95
N LYS A 87 0.98 -9.32 7.78
CA LYS A 87 1.15 -9.37 9.24
C LYS A 87 0.03 -10.16 9.92
N ILE A 88 0.38 -11.21 10.67
CA ILE A 88 -0.56 -12.07 11.40
C ILE A 88 -0.64 -11.65 12.87
N LYS A 89 -1.81 -11.19 13.30
CA LYS A 89 -2.07 -10.85 14.71
C LYS A 89 -2.16 -12.10 15.57
N ASN A 90 -1.65 -12.01 16.79
CA ASN A 90 -1.89 -13.03 17.80
C ASN A 90 -3.34 -12.93 18.29
N VAL A 91 -4.21 -13.85 17.86
CA VAL A 91 -5.63 -13.89 18.26
C VAL A 91 -5.87 -15.18 19.03
N GLY A 92 -6.14 -15.05 20.34
CA GLY A 92 -6.37 -16.20 21.22
C GLY A 92 -5.07 -16.92 21.63
N TYR A 93 -5.06 -18.25 21.56
CA TYR A 93 -3.96 -19.12 22.03
C TYR A 93 -2.93 -19.51 20.95
N GLY A 94 -2.98 -18.91 19.75
CA GLY A 94 -2.12 -19.28 18.61
C GLY A 94 -1.31 -18.11 18.04
N ILE A 95 0.01 -18.31 17.89
CA ILE A 95 0.94 -17.37 17.25
C ILE A 95 1.40 -17.87 15.88
N MET A 96 1.64 -16.96 14.94
CA MET A 96 2.40 -17.27 13.71
C MET A 96 3.84 -17.63 14.12
N ASN A 97 4.17 -18.92 14.12
CA ASN A 97 5.49 -19.43 14.50
C ASN A 97 6.19 -20.19 13.36
N GLN A 98 5.73 -20.04 12.12
CA GLN A 98 6.34 -20.68 10.95
C GLN A 98 7.66 -20.01 10.58
N LYS A 99 8.60 -20.81 10.07
CA LYS A 99 9.98 -20.40 9.70
C LYS A 99 10.42 -21.21 8.49
N PHE A 100 9.94 -20.78 7.33
CA PHE A 100 10.36 -21.37 6.08
C PHE A 100 10.40 -20.34 4.96
N CYS A 101 11.14 -20.70 3.92
CA CYS A 101 11.22 -19.97 2.68
C CYS A 101 11.13 -20.96 1.52
N VAL A 102 10.35 -20.62 0.50
CA VAL A 102 10.29 -21.36 -0.77
C VAL A 102 10.71 -20.42 -1.89
N ILE A 103 11.68 -20.85 -2.70
CA ILE A 103 12.25 -20.05 -3.77
C ILE A 103 11.99 -20.77 -5.10
N ASP A 104 11.48 -20.02 -6.08
CA ASP A 104 11.21 -20.41 -7.46
C ASP A 104 10.46 -21.75 -7.60
N LYS A 105 9.61 -22.07 -6.61
CA LYS A 105 8.90 -23.36 -6.50
C LYS A 105 9.80 -24.60 -6.64
N ARG A 106 11.12 -24.45 -6.44
CA ARG A 106 12.13 -25.49 -6.66
C ARG A 106 12.86 -25.88 -5.40
N ILE A 107 13.06 -24.96 -4.46
CA ILE A 107 13.83 -25.20 -3.25
C ILE A 107 13.10 -24.62 -2.04
N ALA A 108 13.09 -25.38 -0.95
CA ALA A 108 12.55 -24.94 0.33
C ALA A 108 13.61 -25.02 1.42
N LEU A 109 13.63 -24.01 2.27
CA LEU A 109 14.41 -23.93 3.50
C LEU A 109 13.42 -23.89 4.65
N HIS A 110 13.39 -24.88 5.53
CA HIS A 110 12.43 -24.95 6.65
C HIS A 110 13.12 -25.47 7.91
N GLY A 111 12.82 -24.87 9.06
CA GLY A 111 13.34 -25.36 10.34
C GLY A 111 13.05 -24.41 11.50
N SER A 112 13.99 -24.30 12.42
CA SER A 112 13.85 -23.46 13.62
C SER A 112 14.37 -22.02 13.43
N TYR A 113 15.12 -21.76 12.36
CA TYR A 113 15.83 -20.50 12.12
C TYR A 113 14.88 -19.33 11.79
N ASN A 114 14.75 -18.38 12.71
CA ASN A 114 14.10 -17.10 12.44
C ASN A 114 15.00 -16.18 11.60
N TRP A 115 14.43 -15.26 10.84
CA TRP A 115 15.20 -14.29 10.04
C TRP A 115 15.61 -13.10 10.90
N SER A 116 16.24 -13.38 12.04
CA SER A 116 16.55 -12.39 13.08
C SER A 116 18.04 -12.39 13.40
N VAL A 117 18.55 -11.24 13.82
CA VAL A 117 19.95 -11.09 14.26
C VAL A 117 20.31 -12.08 15.38
N ASN A 118 19.34 -12.39 16.25
CA ASN A 118 19.54 -13.32 17.36
C ASN A 118 19.65 -14.78 16.90
N ALA A 119 18.84 -15.21 15.91
CA ALA A 119 18.97 -16.52 15.30
C ALA A 119 20.32 -16.69 14.58
N ARG A 120 20.80 -15.62 13.92
CA ARG A 120 22.11 -15.61 13.26
C ARG A 120 23.28 -15.72 14.23
N LYS A 121 23.25 -14.98 15.34
CA LYS A 121 24.43 -14.81 16.21
C LYS A 121 24.45 -15.70 17.45
N ASN A 122 23.29 -16.02 18.03
CA ASN A 122 23.22 -16.50 19.41
C ASN A 122 22.45 -17.81 19.61
N ASN A 123 21.36 -18.06 18.86
CA ASN A 123 20.53 -19.26 19.06
C ASN A 123 21.20 -20.53 18.55
N HIS A 124 20.74 -21.70 18.98
CA HIS A 124 21.03 -22.95 18.30
C HIS A 124 19.89 -23.27 17.35
N GLU A 125 20.16 -23.16 16.05
CA GLU A 125 19.15 -23.33 15.02
C GLU A 125 19.49 -24.51 14.10
N SER A 126 18.48 -25.07 13.46
CA SER A 126 18.69 -26.02 12.37
C SER A 126 17.66 -25.81 11.28
N ILE A 127 18.07 -26.04 10.04
CA ILE A 127 17.16 -26.04 8.89
C ILE A 127 17.40 -27.26 8.03
N ILE A 128 16.35 -27.62 7.31
CA ILE A 128 16.39 -28.52 6.19
C ILE A 128 16.31 -27.68 4.92
N VAL A 129 17.25 -27.92 4.00
CA VAL A 129 17.19 -27.42 2.63
C VAL A 129 16.85 -28.58 1.71
N THR A 130 15.79 -28.44 0.92
CA THR A 130 15.21 -29.55 0.15
C THR A 130 14.68 -29.09 -1.20
N ASN A 131 14.84 -29.93 -2.23
CA ASN A 131 14.08 -29.81 -3.49
C ASN A 131 13.07 -30.96 -3.66
N HIS A 132 12.78 -31.69 -2.58
CA HIS A 132 11.79 -32.76 -2.60
C HIS A 132 10.44 -32.16 -3.02
N LYS A 133 9.94 -32.59 -4.19
CA LYS A 133 8.82 -31.94 -4.89
C LYS A 133 7.58 -31.82 -4.00
N GLU A 134 7.27 -32.88 -3.26
CA GLU A 134 6.12 -32.92 -2.37
C GLU A 134 6.28 -31.98 -1.17
N THR A 135 7.49 -31.89 -0.59
CA THR A 135 7.75 -31.00 0.54
C THR A 135 7.64 -29.54 0.12
N VAL A 136 8.19 -29.19 -1.04
CA VAL A 136 8.09 -27.85 -1.62
C VAL A 136 6.63 -27.51 -1.91
N ALA A 137 5.87 -28.41 -2.55
CA ALA A 137 4.45 -28.21 -2.85
C ALA A 137 3.60 -28.04 -1.57
N ASN A 138 3.84 -28.85 -0.55
CA ASN A 138 3.13 -28.76 0.74
C ASN A 138 3.46 -27.47 1.50
N LEU A 139 4.70 -26.98 1.44
CA LEU A 139 5.06 -25.69 2.05
C LEU A 139 4.42 -24.51 1.32
N ILE A 140 4.32 -24.57 -0.01
CA ILE A 140 3.57 -23.57 -0.81
C ILE A 140 2.08 -23.61 -0.43
N ALA A 141 1.48 -24.80 -0.34
CA ALA A 141 0.08 -24.96 0.05
C ALA A 141 -0.19 -24.42 1.47
N ASN A 142 0.71 -24.71 2.42
CA ASN A 142 0.65 -24.18 3.79
C ASN A 142 0.77 -22.65 3.80
N PHE A 143 1.70 -22.08 3.02
CA PHE A 143 1.83 -20.63 2.87
C PHE A 143 0.52 -19.98 2.40
N ASN A 144 -0.09 -20.54 1.37
CA ASN A 144 -1.36 -20.05 0.81
C ASN A 144 -2.51 -20.17 1.82
N ASP A 145 -2.60 -21.28 2.56
CA ASP A 145 -3.61 -21.48 3.61
C ASP A 145 -3.47 -20.43 4.74
N ILE A 146 -2.24 -20.13 5.17
CA ILE A 146 -1.99 -19.07 6.18
C ILE A 146 -2.45 -17.72 5.65
N ASN A 147 -2.12 -17.37 4.40
CA ASN A 147 -2.55 -16.12 3.78
C ASN A 147 -4.07 -16.04 3.63
N GLN A 148 -4.74 -17.13 3.23
CA GLN A 148 -6.20 -17.17 3.09
C GLN A 148 -6.90 -16.97 4.44
N LYS A 149 -6.44 -17.65 5.49
CA LYS A 149 -6.95 -17.48 6.86
C LYS A 149 -6.74 -16.04 7.36
N ALA A 150 -5.61 -15.44 7.04
CA ALA A 150 -5.32 -14.04 7.38
C ALA A 150 -6.26 -13.05 6.67
N ALA A 151 -6.59 -13.30 5.40
CA ALA A 151 -7.51 -12.48 4.63
C ALA A 151 -8.95 -12.53 5.20
N GLN A 152 -9.42 -13.72 5.58
CA GLN A 152 -10.75 -13.91 6.18
C GLN A 152 -10.89 -13.14 7.51
N GLN A 153 -9.84 -13.07 8.33
CA GLN A 153 -9.84 -12.34 9.60
C GLN A 153 -9.89 -10.80 9.45
N ARG A 154 -9.57 -10.26 8.27
CA ARG A 154 -9.54 -8.81 7.99
C ARG A 154 -10.85 -8.23 7.45
N GLY A 155 -11.90 -9.05 7.29
CA GLY A 155 -13.22 -8.57 6.85
C GLY A 155 -13.27 -8.02 5.42
N ILE A 156 -12.33 -8.44 4.56
CA ILE A 156 -12.30 -8.05 3.14
C ILE A 156 -13.36 -8.88 2.40
N PRO A 157 -14.33 -8.26 1.68
CA PRO A 157 -15.31 -8.99 0.88
C PRO A 157 -14.59 -9.77 -0.24
N LEU A 158 -14.86 -11.07 -0.30
CA LEU A 158 -14.40 -11.95 -1.39
C LEU A 158 -15.06 -11.54 -2.70
N ASN A 159 -14.35 -10.78 -3.52
CA ASN A 159 -14.50 -10.81 -4.97
C ASN A 159 -13.12 -11.05 -5.58
N ASP A 160 -13.06 -12.13 -6.36
CA ASP A 160 -12.00 -12.54 -7.28
C ASP A 160 -10.62 -12.86 -6.71
N ILE A 161 -10.56 -13.97 -5.96
CA ILE A 161 -9.43 -14.90 -6.07
C ILE A 161 -10.04 -16.25 -6.43
N PRO A 162 -9.68 -16.87 -7.57
CA PRO A 162 -10.05 -18.25 -7.84
C PRO A 162 -9.53 -19.13 -6.70
N SER A 163 -10.43 -19.48 -5.79
CA SER A 163 -10.21 -20.49 -4.77
C SER A 163 -10.42 -21.85 -5.45
N GLU A 164 -9.42 -22.27 -6.19
CA GLU A 164 -9.11 -23.69 -6.26
C GLU A 164 -7.69 -23.84 -5.72
N PRO A 165 -7.47 -24.69 -4.71
CA PRO A 165 -6.14 -25.25 -4.57
C PRO A 165 -5.89 -25.98 -5.89
N LEU A 166 -4.98 -25.45 -6.70
CA LEU A 166 -4.10 -26.30 -7.48
C LEU A 166 -3.38 -27.17 -6.45
N LYS A 167 -4.06 -28.25 -6.03
CA LYS A 167 -3.40 -29.53 -5.85
C LYS A 167 -2.60 -29.71 -7.13
N VAL A 168 -1.35 -29.29 -7.09
CA VAL A 168 -0.32 -30.00 -7.81
C VAL A 168 -0.27 -31.34 -7.12
N GLU A 169 -1.20 -32.22 -7.50
CA GLU A 169 -0.97 -33.65 -7.48
C GLU A 169 0.23 -33.87 -8.41
N THR A 170 1.42 -33.66 -7.84
CA THR A 170 2.53 -34.58 -8.01
C THR A 170 2.37 -35.72 -7.01
N LYS A 171 1.16 -36.26 -6.89
CA LYS A 171 1.06 -37.70 -7.04
C LYS A 171 1.32 -37.93 -8.51
N ALA A 172 2.17 -38.89 -8.80
CA ALA A 172 2.23 -39.42 -10.12
C ALA A 172 0.78 -39.73 -10.58
N GLU A 173 0.24 -38.98 -11.54
CA GLU A 173 -0.86 -39.44 -12.40
C GLU A 173 -0.41 -40.64 -13.27
N SER A 174 0.67 -41.33 -12.88
CA SER A 174 0.93 -42.70 -13.33
C SER A 174 0.11 -43.74 -12.57
N ASP A 175 -0.59 -43.40 -11.47
CA ASP A 175 -1.64 -44.27 -10.89
C ASP A 175 -2.96 -44.24 -11.71
N SER A 176 -2.91 -43.51 -12.84
CA SER A 176 -3.66 -43.53 -14.09
C SER A 176 -4.99 -44.29 -14.09
N ALA A 177 -6.02 -43.69 -14.68
CA ALA A 177 -7.27 -44.37 -15.06
C ALA A 177 -7.04 -45.76 -15.70
N ARG A 178 -5.87 -45.95 -16.34
CA ARG A 178 -5.32 -47.24 -16.78
C ARG A 178 -5.20 -48.28 -15.66
N ASP A 179 -4.53 -47.98 -14.55
CA ASP A 179 -4.32 -48.91 -13.43
C ASP A 179 -5.63 -49.21 -12.70
N HIS A 180 -6.52 -48.23 -12.60
CA HIS A 180 -7.88 -48.45 -12.13
C HIS A 180 -8.67 -49.39 -13.06
N ALA A 181 -8.62 -49.15 -14.38
CA ALA A 181 -9.28 -50.01 -15.37
C ALA A 181 -8.73 -51.44 -15.36
N ILE A 182 -7.40 -51.58 -15.22
CA ILE A 182 -6.71 -52.87 -15.10
C ILE A 182 -7.11 -53.59 -13.82
N SER A 183 -7.13 -52.89 -12.68
CA SER A 183 -7.52 -53.46 -11.39
C SER A 183 -8.97 -53.93 -11.40
N GLU A 184 -9.88 -53.09 -11.89
CA GLU A 184 -11.31 -53.44 -11.99
C GLU A 184 -11.53 -54.61 -12.95
N PHE A 185 -10.86 -54.63 -14.10
CA PHE A 185 -10.92 -55.77 -15.01
C PHE A 185 -10.45 -57.07 -14.33
N THR A 186 -9.32 -57.02 -13.63
CA THR A 186 -8.74 -58.18 -12.94
C THR A 186 -9.69 -58.71 -11.86
N LYS A 187 -10.25 -57.84 -11.01
CA LYS A 187 -11.24 -58.23 -9.98
C LYS A 187 -12.49 -58.86 -10.58
N VAL A 188 -12.98 -58.32 -11.70
CA VAL A 188 -14.15 -58.88 -12.38
C VAL A 188 -13.83 -60.28 -12.90
N LEU A 189 -12.67 -60.50 -13.51
CA LEU A 189 -12.25 -61.83 -13.95
C LEU A 189 -12.11 -62.83 -12.79
N ASP A 190 -11.50 -62.42 -11.67
CA ASP A 190 -11.38 -63.25 -10.47
C ASP A 190 -12.76 -63.65 -9.91
N SER A 191 -13.71 -62.71 -9.87
CA SER A 191 -15.07 -62.98 -9.43
C SER A 191 -15.83 -63.91 -10.38
N MET A 192 -15.61 -63.80 -11.69
CA MET A 192 -16.20 -64.68 -12.71
C MET A 192 -15.70 -66.12 -12.57
N ILE A 193 -14.38 -66.29 -12.33
CA ILE A 193 -13.78 -67.60 -12.06
C ILE A 193 -14.36 -68.20 -10.77
N ALA A 194 -14.39 -67.43 -9.68
CA ALA A 194 -14.90 -67.89 -8.39
C ALA A 194 -16.37 -68.31 -8.46
N ALA A 195 -17.21 -67.55 -9.17
CA ALA A 195 -18.63 -67.87 -9.33
C ALA A 195 -18.86 -69.18 -10.12
N GLU A 196 -18.04 -69.47 -11.14
CA GLU A 196 -18.19 -70.68 -11.94
C GLU A 196 -17.65 -71.94 -11.22
N ILE A 197 -16.59 -71.79 -10.40
CA ILE A 197 -16.04 -72.87 -9.54
C ILE A 197 -16.97 -73.19 -8.35
N GLY A 198 -17.64 -72.17 -7.80
CA GLY A 198 -18.63 -72.30 -6.73
C GLY A 198 -19.97 -72.92 -7.16
N ASN A 199 -20.19 -73.15 -8.46
CA ASN A 199 -21.43 -73.71 -8.98
C ASN A 199 -21.43 -75.26 -8.87
N PHE A 200 -21.95 -75.79 -7.77
CA PHE A 200 -22.14 -77.22 -7.48
C PHE A 200 -23.52 -77.52 -6.91
N ASP A 201 -23.96 -78.78 -6.99
CA ASP A 201 -25.25 -79.22 -6.45
C ASP A 201 -25.21 -79.26 -4.91
N ARG A 202 -25.59 -78.13 -4.29
CA ARG A 202 -25.65 -77.97 -2.83
C ARG A 202 -26.63 -78.95 -2.18
N THR A 203 -27.75 -79.22 -2.83
CA THR A 203 -28.76 -80.16 -2.33
C THR A 203 -28.25 -81.59 -2.25
N PHE A 204 -27.54 -82.03 -3.29
CA PHE A 204 -26.90 -83.34 -3.33
C PHE A 204 -25.75 -83.48 -2.32
N LEU A 205 -24.95 -82.42 -2.15
CA LEU A 205 -23.85 -82.46 -1.17
C LEU A 205 -24.36 -82.53 0.28
N ARG A 206 -25.42 -81.77 0.58
CA ARG A 206 -26.11 -81.84 1.88
C ARG A 206 -26.74 -83.20 2.11
N SER A 207 -27.39 -83.79 1.10
CA SER A 207 -27.96 -85.15 1.22
C SER A 207 -26.88 -86.20 1.45
N GLN A 208 -25.71 -86.08 0.81
CA GLN A 208 -24.57 -86.96 1.11
C GLN A 208 -24.09 -86.83 2.55
N GLY A 209 -24.02 -85.61 3.09
CA GLY A 209 -23.68 -85.38 4.50
C GLY A 209 -24.63 -86.10 5.45
N TYR A 210 -25.93 -85.98 5.17
CA TYR A 210 -26.99 -86.66 5.91
C TYR A 210 -26.87 -88.19 5.84
N ASP A 211 -26.76 -88.75 4.63
CA ASP A 211 -26.68 -90.20 4.42
C ASP A 211 -25.42 -90.80 5.07
N ARG A 212 -24.29 -90.08 5.05
CA ARG A 212 -23.03 -90.52 5.67
C ARG A 212 -23.09 -90.49 7.19
N SER A 213 -23.76 -89.50 7.76
CA SER A 213 -24.03 -89.42 9.19
C SER A 213 -24.94 -90.57 9.62
N LYS A 214 -26.02 -90.81 8.85
CA LYS A 214 -26.96 -91.92 9.06
C LYS A 214 -26.31 -93.30 9.01
N PHE A 215 -25.44 -93.54 8.03
CA PHE A 215 -24.79 -94.84 7.86
C PHE A 215 -23.84 -95.19 9.02
N ASN A 216 -23.27 -94.19 9.69
CA ASN A 216 -22.29 -94.37 10.76
C ASN A 216 -22.83 -93.91 12.13
N ASN A 217 -24.14 -93.73 12.28
CA ASN A 217 -24.79 -93.24 13.50
C ASN A 217 -24.16 -91.94 14.06
N GLY A 218 -23.64 -91.08 13.18
CA GLY A 218 -22.97 -89.84 13.56
C GLY A 218 -21.66 -90.05 14.33
N ASP A 219 -20.89 -91.08 14.00
CA ASP A 219 -19.52 -91.25 14.49
C ASP A 219 -18.56 -90.28 13.78
N HIS A 220 -18.02 -89.33 14.55
CA HIS A 220 -17.13 -88.29 14.06
C HIS A 220 -15.80 -88.85 13.53
N GLN A 221 -15.34 -90.04 13.95
CA GLN A 221 -14.06 -90.60 13.49
C GLN A 221 -14.06 -90.95 12.00
N VAL A 222 -15.22 -91.28 11.44
CA VAL A 222 -15.40 -91.62 10.01
C VAL A 222 -15.50 -90.37 9.13
N LEU A 223 -15.67 -89.20 9.74
CA LEU A 223 -15.81 -87.91 9.06
C LEU A 223 -14.57 -87.56 8.23
N THR A 224 -13.37 -87.86 8.74
CA THR A 224 -12.09 -87.61 8.05
C THR A 224 -12.03 -88.23 6.64
N LYS A 225 -12.43 -89.50 6.50
CA LYS A 225 -12.49 -90.19 5.19
C LYS A 225 -13.59 -89.63 4.28
N SER A 226 -14.69 -89.17 4.87
CA SER A 226 -15.78 -88.54 4.14
C SER A 226 -15.35 -87.18 3.60
N LEU A 227 -14.62 -86.39 4.40
CA LEU A 227 -14.01 -85.13 3.99
C LEU A 227 -12.93 -85.31 2.93
N ASP A 228 -12.11 -86.37 3.00
CA ASP A 228 -11.18 -86.72 1.92
C ASP A 228 -11.93 -86.99 0.60
N THR A 229 -13.11 -87.63 0.67
CA THR A 229 -13.96 -87.88 -0.51
C THR A 229 -14.55 -86.57 -1.04
N VAL A 230 -15.07 -85.71 -0.16
CA VAL A 230 -15.57 -84.37 -0.53
C VAL A 230 -14.46 -83.54 -1.18
N TYR A 231 -13.24 -83.64 -0.65
CA TYR A 231 -12.06 -83.00 -1.21
C TYR A 231 -11.66 -83.57 -2.58
N SER A 232 -11.64 -84.89 -2.76
CA SER A 232 -11.37 -85.50 -4.06
C SER A 232 -12.44 -85.19 -5.10
N VAL A 233 -13.72 -85.17 -4.72
CA VAL A 233 -14.83 -84.76 -5.59
C VAL A 233 -14.71 -83.28 -5.94
N PHE A 234 -14.32 -82.43 -4.99
CA PHE A 234 -14.02 -81.03 -5.26
C PHE A 234 -12.91 -80.89 -6.31
N ILE A 235 -11.78 -81.59 -6.14
CA ILE A 235 -10.67 -81.57 -7.10
C ILE A 235 -11.05 -82.16 -8.47
N ASN A 236 -11.91 -83.16 -8.53
CA ASN A 236 -12.40 -83.72 -9.81
C ASN A 236 -13.46 -82.85 -10.48
N ASP A 237 -14.32 -82.18 -9.70
CA ASP A 237 -15.24 -81.15 -10.20
C ASP A 237 -14.47 -79.95 -10.78
N ILE A 238 -13.23 -79.74 -10.33
CA ILE A 238 -12.29 -78.68 -10.76
C ILE A 238 -11.58 -79.00 -12.08
N ASP A 239 -11.39 -80.27 -12.45
CA ASP A 239 -10.86 -80.67 -13.76
C ASP A 239 -11.93 -80.51 -14.87
N VAL A 240 -12.68 -79.41 -14.79
CA VAL A 240 -14.04 -79.24 -15.28
C VAL A 240 -14.18 -79.59 -16.77
N VAL A 241 -15.17 -80.46 -17.03
CA VAL A 241 -15.97 -80.62 -18.25
C VAL A 241 -15.78 -79.49 -19.26
N GLU A 242 -15.32 -79.84 -20.47
CA GLU A 242 -15.00 -78.93 -21.59
C GLU A 242 -16.05 -77.82 -21.86
N ASP A 243 -17.32 -78.06 -21.52
CA ASP A 243 -18.43 -77.11 -21.61
C ASP A 243 -18.35 -75.92 -20.64
N LYS A 244 -17.78 -76.04 -19.44
CA LYS A 244 -17.59 -74.87 -18.55
C LYS A 244 -16.37 -74.06 -18.97
N LYS A 245 -15.29 -74.71 -19.45
CA LYS A 245 -14.11 -74.02 -20.02
C LYS A 245 -14.50 -73.14 -21.22
N LYS A 246 -15.36 -73.67 -22.10
CA LYS A 246 -15.91 -72.91 -23.23
C LYS A 246 -16.73 -71.71 -22.78
N ARG A 247 -17.62 -71.87 -21.79
CA ARG A 247 -18.42 -70.77 -21.22
C ARG A 247 -17.56 -69.70 -20.57
N LEU A 248 -16.53 -70.07 -19.82
CA LEU A 248 -15.64 -69.11 -19.17
C LEU A 248 -14.85 -68.29 -20.19
N ARG A 249 -14.30 -68.94 -21.25
CA ARG A 249 -13.61 -68.24 -22.34
C ARG A 249 -14.50 -67.19 -23.01
N THR A 250 -15.73 -67.54 -23.38
CA THR A 250 -16.67 -66.59 -23.99
C THR A 250 -16.98 -65.43 -23.06
N LYS A 251 -17.20 -65.68 -21.77
CA LYS A 251 -17.42 -64.60 -20.77
C LYS A 251 -16.20 -63.67 -20.64
N ILE A 252 -14.97 -64.22 -20.67
CA ILE A 252 -13.73 -63.43 -20.61
C ILE A 252 -13.59 -62.55 -21.86
N GLU A 253 -13.86 -63.07 -23.06
CA GLU A 253 -13.81 -62.30 -24.31
C GLU A 253 -14.86 -61.19 -24.36
N GLU A 254 -16.10 -61.47 -23.94
CA GLU A 254 -17.15 -60.45 -23.83
C GLU A 254 -16.77 -59.36 -22.83
N GLN A 255 -16.20 -59.75 -21.69
CA GLN A 255 -15.77 -58.81 -20.67
C GLN A 255 -14.56 -57.97 -21.12
N GLU A 256 -13.62 -58.55 -21.88
CA GLU A 256 -12.49 -57.82 -22.49
C GLU A 256 -12.99 -56.67 -23.37
N VAL A 257 -13.88 -56.97 -24.33
CA VAL A 257 -14.43 -55.95 -25.24
C VAL A 257 -15.20 -54.87 -24.46
N LYS A 258 -16.00 -55.28 -23.48
CA LYS A 258 -16.77 -54.34 -22.65
C LYS A 258 -15.87 -53.42 -21.84
N SER A 259 -14.82 -53.96 -21.22
CA SER A 259 -13.86 -53.18 -20.42
C SER A 259 -13.04 -52.24 -21.28
N ILE A 260 -12.63 -52.65 -22.49
CA ILE A 260 -11.93 -51.76 -23.44
C ILE A 260 -12.82 -50.59 -23.87
N ASN A 261 -14.08 -50.85 -24.23
CA ASN A 261 -15.01 -49.80 -24.65
C ASN A 261 -15.31 -48.82 -23.50
N ALA A 262 -15.55 -49.34 -22.29
CA ALA A 262 -15.77 -48.49 -21.11
C ALA A 262 -14.53 -47.63 -20.77
N PHE A 263 -13.33 -48.18 -20.94
CA PHE A 263 -12.09 -47.44 -20.75
C PHE A 263 -11.90 -46.32 -21.78
N GLU A 264 -12.18 -46.61 -23.05
CA GLU A 264 -12.12 -45.62 -24.14
C GLU A 264 -13.14 -44.48 -23.94
N GLU A 265 -14.38 -44.82 -23.58
CA GLU A 265 -15.43 -43.83 -23.29
C GLU A 265 -15.05 -42.94 -22.10
N SER A 266 -14.50 -43.53 -21.03
CA SER A 266 -14.01 -42.78 -19.87
C SER A 266 -12.88 -41.81 -20.24
N LEU A 267 -11.94 -42.21 -21.10
CA LEU A 267 -10.84 -41.34 -21.53
C LEU A 267 -11.34 -40.22 -22.44
N ASN A 268 -12.27 -40.51 -23.35
CA ASN A 268 -12.87 -39.51 -24.23
C ASN A 268 -13.68 -38.47 -23.44
N LEU A 269 -14.44 -38.88 -22.43
CA LEU A 269 -15.18 -37.97 -21.57
C LEU A 269 -14.25 -37.03 -20.79
N GLN A 270 -13.15 -37.56 -20.25
CA GLN A 270 -12.11 -36.75 -19.60
C GLN A 270 -11.49 -35.73 -20.56
N LEU A 271 -11.21 -36.14 -21.79
CA LEU A 271 -10.67 -35.26 -22.83
C LEU A 271 -11.66 -34.13 -23.18
N GLN A 272 -12.93 -34.47 -23.42
CA GLN A 272 -13.96 -33.51 -23.76
C GLN A 272 -14.19 -32.50 -22.62
N THR A 273 -14.13 -32.97 -21.37
CA THR A 273 -14.23 -32.09 -20.19
C THR A 273 -13.07 -31.09 -20.16
N ALA A 274 -11.84 -31.56 -20.36
CA ALA A 274 -10.66 -30.70 -20.41
C ALA A 274 -10.67 -29.71 -21.60
N GLU A 275 -11.26 -30.09 -22.74
CA GLU A 275 -11.45 -29.19 -23.90
C GLU A 275 -12.42 -28.06 -23.57
N VAL A 276 -13.57 -28.36 -22.96
CA VAL A 276 -14.56 -27.36 -22.54
C VAL A 276 -13.97 -26.44 -21.46
N GLU A 277 -13.21 -26.98 -20.51
CA GLU A 277 -12.51 -26.18 -19.51
C GLU A 277 -11.49 -25.23 -20.15
N ALA A 278 -10.69 -25.72 -21.11
CA ALA A 278 -9.72 -24.91 -21.84
C ALA A 278 -10.38 -23.79 -22.66
N GLU A 279 -11.54 -24.05 -23.28
CA GLU A 279 -12.32 -23.03 -23.99
C GLU A 279 -12.84 -21.94 -23.03
N ASN A 280 -13.37 -22.34 -21.87
CA ASN A 280 -13.84 -21.40 -20.84
C ASN A 280 -12.68 -20.58 -20.25
N GLU A 281 -11.54 -21.22 -19.96
CA GLU A 281 -10.32 -20.54 -19.51
C GLU A 281 -9.85 -19.51 -20.55
N THR A 282 -9.85 -19.89 -21.84
CA THR A 282 -9.49 -19.03 -22.96
C THR A 282 -10.41 -17.82 -23.07
N LEU A 283 -11.73 -18.03 -22.98
CA LEU A 283 -12.72 -16.96 -23.02
C LEU A 283 -12.55 -15.99 -21.84
N ASN A 284 -12.37 -16.53 -20.62
CA ASN A 284 -12.17 -15.72 -19.43
C ASN A 284 -10.88 -14.89 -19.51
N ALA A 285 -9.77 -15.51 -19.90
CA ALA A 285 -8.50 -14.82 -20.09
C ALA A 285 -8.61 -13.69 -21.14
N ASN A 286 -9.27 -13.93 -22.27
CA ASN A 286 -9.51 -12.89 -23.29
C ASN A 286 -10.31 -11.70 -22.74
N ASN A 287 -11.38 -11.96 -21.98
CA ASN A 287 -12.18 -10.90 -21.36
C ASN A 287 -11.35 -10.08 -20.35
N GLN A 288 -10.51 -10.75 -19.55
CA GLN A 288 -9.60 -10.07 -18.63
C GLN A 288 -8.59 -9.18 -19.37
N LEU A 289 -8.01 -9.65 -20.48
CA LEU A 289 -7.09 -8.86 -21.31
C LEU A 289 -7.76 -7.63 -21.90
N ILE A 290 -9.02 -7.74 -22.37
CA ILE A 290 -9.79 -6.61 -22.88
C ILE A 290 -10.00 -5.55 -21.79
N ASN A 291 -10.39 -5.98 -20.59
CA ASN A 291 -10.62 -5.09 -19.45
C ASN A 291 -9.34 -4.37 -19.02
N LEU A 292 -8.23 -5.11 -18.84
CA LEU A 292 -6.94 -4.55 -18.47
C LEU A 292 -6.44 -3.54 -19.51
N LYS A 293 -6.62 -3.84 -20.80
CA LYS A 293 -6.25 -2.94 -21.89
C LYS A 293 -7.09 -1.67 -21.88
N ALA A 294 -8.40 -1.78 -21.67
CA ALA A 294 -9.29 -0.63 -21.58
C ALA A 294 -8.93 0.29 -20.39
N GLU A 295 -8.62 -0.30 -19.24
CA GLU A 295 -8.22 0.46 -18.04
C GLU A 295 -6.87 1.16 -18.23
N THR A 296 -5.89 0.47 -18.84
CA THR A 296 -4.58 1.05 -19.17
C THR A 296 -4.72 2.24 -20.11
N GLU A 297 -5.58 2.12 -21.13
CA GLU A 297 -5.81 3.20 -22.10
C GLU A 297 -6.54 4.40 -21.47
N LYS A 298 -7.51 4.15 -20.60
CA LYS A 298 -8.18 5.21 -19.82
C LYS A 298 -7.18 6.00 -18.99
N ASN A 299 -6.29 5.30 -18.27
CA ASN A 299 -5.25 5.93 -17.46
C ASN A 299 -4.25 6.73 -18.32
N ARG A 300 -3.88 6.23 -19.52
CA ARG A 300 -3.03 6.97 -20.47
C ARG A 300 -3.69 8.27 -20.93
N GLN A 301 -4.98 8.25 -21.22
CA GLN A 301 -5.74 9.47 -21.57
C GLN A 301 -5.79 10.46 -20.39
N GLU A 302 -5.97 9.97 -19.16
CA GLU A 302 -5.96 10.81 -17.97
C GLU A 302 -4.59 11.48 -17.74
N ILE A 303 -3.50 10.72 -17.88
CA ILE A 303 -2.13 11.25 -17.82
C ILE A 303 -1.93 12.35 -18.88
N GLN A 304 -2.38 12.10 -20.11
CA GLN A 304 -2.24 13.06 -21.19
C GLN A 304 -3.04 14.35 -20.92
N ASN A 305 -4.27 14.23 -20.42
CA ASN A 305 -5.08 15.38 -20.01
C ASN A 305 -4.43 16.20 -18.88
N LEU A 306 -3.82 15.54 -17.90
CA LEU A 306 -3.10 16.22 -16.81
C LEU A 306 -1.85 16.95 -17.33
N LYS A 307 -1.11 16.33 -18.25
CA LYS A 307 0.11 16.88 -18.84
C LYS A 307 -0.17 18.08 -19.76
N ASP A 308 -1.08 17.89 -20.72
CA ASP A 308 -1.39 18.90 -21.73
C ASP A 308 -2.25 20.04 -21.14
N GLY A 309 -3.10 19.72 -20.16
CA GLY A 309 -3.97 20.69 -19.49
C GLY A 309 -3.29 21.40 -18.32
N LYS A 310 -3.11 20.70 -17.19
CA LYS A 310 -2.68 21.31 -15.92
C LYS A 310 -1.20 21.64 -15.89
N VAL A 311 -0.32 20.69 -16.23
CA VAL A 311 1.14 20.89 -16.13
C VAL A 311 1.59 22.00 -17.08
N THR A 312 1.16 21.95 -18.33
CA THR A 312 1.51 22.97 -19.33
C THR A 312 1.05 24.38 -18.91
N LEU A 313 -0.15 24.52 -18.36
CA LEU A 313 -0.67 25.79 -17.87
C LEU A 313 0.15 26.32 -16.68
N LEU A 314 0.43 25.47 -15.69
CA LEU A 314 1.19 25.85 -14.50
C LEU A 314 2.67 26.17 -14.83
N GLU A 315 3.28 25.44 -15.76
CA GLU A 315 4.64 25.74 -16.24
C GLU A 315 4.68 27.07 -16.98
N LYS A 316 3.65 27.39 -17.79
CA LYS A 316 3.52 28.71 -18.42
C LYS A 316 3.43 29.84 -17.39
N ASN A 317 2.62 29.68 -16.33
CA ASN A 317 2.52 30.67 -15.25
C ASN A 317 3.86 30.85 -14.53
N THR A 318 4.55 29.76 -14.24
CA THR A 318 5.90 29.75 -13.63
C THR A 318 6.90 30.56 -14.49
N VAL A 319 6.86 30.39 -15.82
CA VAL A 319 7.70 31.16 -16.76
C VAL A 319 7.33 32.65 -16.75
N GLU A 320 6.05 32.98 -16.77
CA GLU A 320 5.58 34.38 -16.73
C GLU A 320 6.01 35.09 -15.43
N ILE A 321 5.90 34.43 -14.28
CA ILE A 321 6.37 34.97 -12.99
C ILE A 321 7.89 35.17 -13.01
N LYS A 322 8.66 34.20 -13.53
CA LYS A 322 10.13 34.31 -13.66
C LYS A 322 10.53 35.50 -14.52
N ASP A 323 9.85 35.75 -15.64
CA ASP A 323 10.10 36.91 -16.48
C ASP A 323 9.72 38.23 -15.79
N ARG A 324 8.60 38.27 -15.06
CA ARG A 324 8.25 39.45 -14.25
C ARG A 324 9.29 39.74 -13.18
N ILE A 325 9.84 38.73 -12.49
CA ILE A 325 10.94 38.88 -11.52
C ILE A 325 12.16 39.48 -12.22
N ARG A 326 12.55 38.93 -13.37
CA ARG A 326 13.71 39.40 -14.14
C ARG A 326 13.56 40.86 -14.57
N ASN A 327 12.35 41.26 -14.98
CA ASN A 327 12.05 42.65 -15.34
C ASN A 327 12.10 43.57 -14.11
N ALA A 328 11.52 43.17 -12.98
CA ALA A 328 11.55 43.94 -11.73
C ALA A 328 12.98 44.12 -11.17
N GLN A 329 13.89 43.17 -11.41
CA GLN A 329 15.31 43.27 -11.06
C GLN A 329 16.10 44.21 -11.99
N ARG A 330 15.69 44.36 -13.25
CA ARG A 330 16.36 45.21 -14.25
C ARG A 330 15.90 46.66 -14.18
N ASP A 331 14.62 46.88 -13.91
CA ASP A 331 14.01 48.21 -13.95
C ASP A 331 13.96 48.83 -12.54
N PHE A 332 15.04 49.50 -12.12
CA PHE A 332 14.96 50.49 -11.04
C PHE A 332 14.16 51.70 -11.56
N VAL A 333 12.83 51.64 -11.48
CA VAL A 333 11.96 52.74 -11.92
C VAL A 333 11.97 53.82 -10.84
N THR A 334 12.81 54.85 -11.02
CA THR A 334 12.62 56.08 -10.24
C THR A 334 11.22 56.64 -10.51
N PRO A 335 10.39 56.88 -9.48
CA PRO A 335 9.08 57.47 -9.70
C PRO A 335 9.22 58.85 -10.34
N LYS A 336 8.40 59.12 -11.36
CA LYS A 336 8.40 60.42 -12.07
C LYS A 336 8.13 61.54 -11.06
N PHE A 337 8.93 62.61 -11.11
CA PHE A 337 8.75 63.75 -10.21
C PHE A 337 7.40 64.43 -10.49
N LYS A 338 6.56 64.51 -9.46
CA LYS A 338 5.23 65.14 -9.55
C LYS A 338 5.33 66.66 -9.55
N TRP A 339 5.80 67.23 -10.67
CA TRP A 339 5.98 68.69 -10.84
C TRP A 339 4.71 69.49 -10.52
N TYR A 340 3.54 68.93 -10.85
CA TYR A 340 2.25 69.56 -10.60
C TYR A 340 1.91 69.68 -9.10
N GLU A 341 2.41 68.79 -8.24
CA GLU A 341 2.25 68.89 -6.78
C GLU A 341 3.37 69.73 -6.18
N PHE A 342 4.60 69.58 -6.69
CA PHE A 342 5.78 70.26 -6.15
C PHE A 342 5.71 71.78 -6.29
N ILE A 343 5.39 72.30 -7.49
CA ILE A 343 5.44 73.74 -7.77
C ILE A 343 4.48 74.52 -6.84
N PRO A 344 3.19 74.15 -6.73
CA PRO A 344 2.27 74.86 -5.83
C PRO A 344 2.64 74.75 -4.35
N VAL A 345 3.11 73.58 -3.91
CA VAL A 345 3.52 73.36 -2.51
C VAL A 345 4.77 74.17 -2.18
N LEU A 346 5.77 74.21 -3.06
CA LEU A 346 6.97 75.03 -2.90
C LEU A 346 6.60 76.51 -2.83
N PHE A 347 5.75 76.97 -3.76
CA PHE A 347 5.27 78.36 -3.78
C PHE A 347 4.53 78.71 -2.48
N ALA A 348 3.62 77.85 -2.01
CA ALA A 348 2.90 78.05 -0.75
C ALA A 348 3.85 78.16 0.46
N ASN A 349 4.89 77.32 0.52
CA ASN A 349 5.90 77.40 1.59
C ASN A 349 6.67 78.73 1.54
N ILE A 350 7.10 79.18 0.36
CA ILE A 350 7.81 80.46 0.18
C ILE A 350 6.92 81.62 0.62
N CYS A 351 5.64 81.64 0.20
CA CYS A 351 4.69 82.66 0.59
C CYS A 351 4.44 82.68 2.11
N LEU A 352 4.24 81.51 2.73
CA LEU A 352 4.01 81.40 4.17
C LEU A 352 5.21 81.82 5.00
N ILE A 353 6.44 81.42 4.61
CA ILE A 353 7.67 81.86 5.29
C ILE A 353 7.84 83.37 5.16
N THR A 354 7.61 83.93 3.97
CA THR A 354 7.72 85.38 3.74
C THR A 354 6.69 86.15 4.57
N TYR A 355 5.44 85.67 4.57
CA TYR A 355 4.36 86.23 5.37
C TYR A 355 4.71 86.23 6.87
N LEU A 356 5.10 85.07 7.42
CA LEU A 356 5.46 84.93 8.83
C LEU A 356 6.68 85.78 9.19
N PHE A 357 7.64 85.90 8.28
CA PHE A 357 8.80 86.75 8.48
C PHE A 357 8.41 88.22 8.62
N ILE A 358 7.58 88.75 7.72
CA ILE A 358 7.09 90.14 7.80
C ILE A 358 6.24 90.33 9.07
N PHE A 359 5.36 89.38 9.36
CA PHE A 359 4.46 89.42 10.52
C PHE A 359 5.22 89.46 11.84
N TYR A 360 6.13 88.51 12.09
CA TYR A 360 6.91 88.48 13.33
C TYR A 360 7.97 89.60 13.39
N SER A 361 8.46 90.09 12.25
CA SER A 361 9.31 91.30 12.22
C SER A 361 8.53 92.54 12.65
N SER A 362 7.25 92.65 12.25
CA SER A 362 6.36 93.74 12.65
C SER A 362 6.05 93.66 14.14
N ALA A 363 5.70 92.47 14.65
CA ALA A 363 5.49 92.22 16.07
C ALA A 363 6.72 92.59 16.92
N CYS A 364 7.91 92.21 16.44
CA CYS A 364 9.18 92.52 17.09
C CYS A 364 9.48 94.04 17.10
N TYR A 365 9.23 94.73 15.98
CA TYR A 365 9.36 96.19 15.91
C TYR A 365 8.46 96.89 16.92
N ILE A 366 7.19 96.46 17.01
CA ILE A 366 6.23 97.02 17.96
C ILE A 366 6.73 96.82 19.40
N LEU A 367 7.23 95.62 19.71
CA LEU A 367 7.73 95.29 21.03
C LEU A 367 8.96 96.12 21.43
N LEU A 368 9.89 96.34 20.50
CA LEU A 368 11.15 97.03 20.80
C LEU A 368 11.03 98.56 20.76
N PHE A 369 10.20 99.10 19.86
CA PHE A 369 10.31 100.51 19.48
C PHE A 369 9.00 101.30 19.49
N ALA A 370 7.82 100.66 19.60
CA ALA A 370 6.55 101.40 19.50
C ALA A 370 6.37 102.45 20.62
N ILE A 371 6.78 102.12 21.84
CA ILE A 371 6.66 103.01 23.00
C ILE A 371 7.61 104.21 22.85
N ASP A 372 8.86 103.95 22.51
CA ASP A 372 9.89 104.99 22.35
C ASP A 372 9.57 105.91 21.16
N ASP A 373 9.04 105.37 20.06
CA ASP A 373 8.60 106.17 18.91
C ASP A 373 7.42 107.06 19.22
N ALA A 374 6.43 106.55 19.95
CA ALA A 374 5.27 107.34 20.31
C ALA A 374 5.63 108.47 21.28
N LYS A 375 6.58 108.24 22.20
CA LYS A 375 7.14 109.29 23.06
C LYS A 375 7.90 110.33 22.24
N ALA A 376 8.81 109.90 21.37
CA ALA A 376 9.58 110.81 20.53
C ALA A 376 8.70 111.63 19.57
N ALA A 377 7.65 111.04 19.00
CA ALA A 377 6.69 111.76 18.16
C ALA A 377 5.91 112.81 18.95
N LYS A 378 5.45 112.46 20.15
CA LYS A 378 4.75 113.38 21.07
C LYS A 378 5.65 114.55 21.50
N ASP A 379 6.90 114.28 21.83
CA ASP A 379 7.90 115.30 22.21
C ASP A 379 8.23 116.24 21.03
N ALA A 380 8.14 115.74 19.79
CA ALA A 380 8.31 116.52 18.56
C ALA A 380 7.03 117.23 18.07
N GLY A 381 5.90 117.09 18.76
CA GLY A 381 4.60 117.65 18.37
C GLY A 381 4.00 117.04 17.09
N LEU A 382 4.44 115.83 16.71
CA LEU A 382 3.96 115.08 15.56
C LEU A 382 2.98 113.97 16.00
N ASP A 383 2.01 113.64 15.15
CA ASP A 383 1.14 112.49 15.40
C ASP A 383 1.97 111.19 15.42
N ALA A 384 1.69 110.32 16.39
CA ALA A 384 2.34 109.03 16.50
C ALA A 384 2.10 108.21 15.22
N ILE A 385 3.16 107.58 14.71
CA ILE A 385 3.06 106.69 13.54
C ILE A 385 2.05 105.57 13.88
N PRO A 386 1.04 105.32 13.03
CA PRO A 386 0.08 104.25 13.29
C PRO A 386 0.83 102.92 13.31
N MET A 387 0.85 102.27 14.47
CA MET A 387 1.48 100.96 14.63
C MET A 387 0.52 99.89 14.13
N GLU A 388 0.74 99.47 12.88
CA GLU A 388 0.01 98.37 12.27
C GLU A 388 0.66 97.03 12.61
N ILE A 389 -0.16 96.03 12.95
CA ILE A 389 0.28 94.66 13.26
C ILE A 389 1.01 94.01 12.06
N PHE A 390 0.73 94.48 10.84
CA PHE A 390 1.44 94.08 9.64
C PHE A 390 2.08 95.30 8.97
N ASN A 391 3.35 95.57 9.28
CA ASN A 391 4.10 96.68 8.71
C ASN A 391 5.23 96.14 7.82
N PRO A 392 5.10 96.17 6.48
CA PRO A 392 6.15 95.68 5.57
C PRO A 392 7.45 96.49 5.67
N LYS A 393 7.40 97.71 6.22
CA LYS A 393 8.57 98.56 6.46
C LYS A 393 9.21 98.33 7.83
N ALA A 394 8.67 97.46 8.69
CA ALA A 394 9.19 97.21 10.04
C ALA A 394 10.70 96.87 10.05
N LEU A 395 11.15 96.06 9.08
CA LEU A 395 12.56 95.71 8.94
C LEU A 395 13.42 96.93 8.58
N SER A 396 12.99 97.74 7.61
CA SER A 396 13.70 98.96 7.21
C SER A 396 13.71 100.03 8.31
N LEU A 397 12.61 100.16 9.06
CA LEU A 397 12.50 101.08 10.20
C LEU A 397 13.43 100.65 11.33
N THR A 398 13.51 99.35 11.62
CA THR A 398 14.46 98.82 12.60
C THR A 398 15.90 99.12 12.20
N PHE A 399 16.23 98.96 10.92
CA PHE A 399 17.57 99.25 10.41
C PHE A 399 17.98 100.71 10.62
N SER A 400 17.05 101.65 10.41
CA SER A 400 17.30 103.08 10.60
C SER A 400 17.61 103.47 12.06
N LYS A 401 17.33 102.57 13.02
CA LYS A 401 17.53 102.78 14.47
C LYS A 401 18.75 102.08 15.04
N GLY A 402 19.53 101.37 14.21
CA GLY A 402 20.78 100.71 14.60
C GLY A 402 20.86 99.24 14.16
N GLY A 403 22.07 98.75 13.93
CA GLY A 403 22.30 97.41 13.37
C GLY A 403 21.94 96.24 14.30
N SER A 404 21.94 96.44 15.62
CA SER A 404 21.62 95.38 16.60
C SER A 404 20.15 94.94 16.57
N GLY A 405 19.23 95.84 16.18
CA GLY A 405 17.80 95.54 16.08
C GLY A 405 17.47 94.46 15.03
N ILE A 406 18.24 94.39 13.94
CA ILE A 406 18.06 93.36 12.90
C ILE A 406 18.39 91.97 13.45
N VAL A 407 19.49 91.83 14.18
CA VAL A 407 19.89 90.54 14.77
C VAL A 407 18.80 90.03 15.71
N PHE A 408 18.21 90.93 16.49
CA PHE A 408 17.11 90.59 17.38
C PHE A 408 15.85 90.16 16.61
N ILE A 409 15.48 90.86 15.52
CA ILE A 409 14.36 90.44 14.65
C ILE A 409 14.60 89.05 14.07
N LEU A 410 15.80 88.79 13.53
CA LEU A 410 16.12 87.48 12.95
C LEU A 410 15.99 86.35 13.98
N LEU A 411 16.51 86.55 15.20
CA LEU A 411 16.36 85.57 16.29
C LEU A 411 14.90 85.40 16.70
N PHE A 412 14.17 86.51 16.84
CA PHE A 412 12.77 86.52 17.25
C PHE A 412 11.87 85.76 16.27
N VAL A 413 12.03 86.00 14.96
CA VAL A 413 11.28 85.32 13.90
C VAL A 413 11.66 83.83 13.81
N SER A 414 12.92 83.50 14.07
CA SER A 414 13.42 82.12 13.95
C SER A 414 12.86 81.17 15.00
N ILE A 415 12.53 81.65 16.22
CA ILE A 415 12.07 80.77 17.32
C ILE A 415 10.72 80.10 17.02
N PRO A 416 9.64 80.84 16.66
CA PRO A 416 8.37 80.20 16.29
C PRO A 416 8.48 79.34 15.03
N LEU A 417 9.25 79.79 14.02
CA LEU A 417 9.51 79.02 12.80
C LEU A 417 10.23 77.69 13.10
N PHE A 418 11.24 77.70 13.97
CA PHE A 418 11.96 76.50 14.39
C PHE A 418 11.02 75.49 15.07
N CYS A 419 10.12 75.97 15.93
CA CYS A 419 9.13 75.12 16.58
C CYS A 419 8.15 74.50 15.55
N ALA A 420 7.74 75.25 14.54
CA ALA A 420 6.90 74.74 13.45
C ALA A 420 7.62 73.72 12.55
N LEU A 421 8.93 73.90 12.33
CA LEU A 421 9.75 73.10 11.43
C LEU A 421 10.62 72.04 12.14
N ILE A 422 10.34 71.74 13.42
CA ILE A 422 11.14 70.83 14.26
C ILE A 422 11.37 69.43 13.66
N LYS A 423 10.46 68.97 12.78
CA LYS A 423 10.54 67.69 12.07
C LYS A 423 11.80 67.57 11.19
N LEU A 424 12.43 68.68 10.81
CA LEU A 424 13.72 68.67 10.11
C LEU A 424 14.87 68.14 10.99
N PHE A 425 14.78 68.33 12.30
CA PHE A 425 15.87 68.05 13.24
C PHE A 425 15.68 66.74 14.01
N THR A 426 14.47 66.17 14.02
CA THR A 426 14.16 64.96 14.77
C THR A 426 13.06 64.13 14.13
N LYS A 427 13.18 62.80 14.24
CA LYS A 427 12.13 61.83 13.85
C LYS A 427 11.23 61.41 15.01
N LYS A 428 11.52 61.85 16.25
CA LYS A 428 10.76 61.46 17.46
C LYS A 428 9.42 62.21 17.52
N GLN A 429 8.33 61.50 17.28
CA GLN A 429 6.96 62.06 17.21
C GLN A 429 6.56 62.88 18.45
N TRP A 430 6.85 62.38 19.65
CA TRP A 430 6.49 63.08 20.90
C TRP A 430 7.20 64.43 21.04
N LEU A 431 8.47 64.54 20.61
CA LEU A 431 9.24 65.78 20.66
C LEU A 431 8.71 66.79 19.63
N ILE A 432 8.31 66.32 18.45
CA ILE A 432 7.72 67.16 17.39
C ILE A 432 6.40 67.79 17.90
N ILE A 433 5.52 66.97 18.47
CA ILE A 433 4.22 67.44 18.99
C ILE A 433 4.44 68.44 20.14
N SER A 434 5.32 68.12 21.09
CA SER A 434 5.60 68.98 22.24
C SER A 434 6.14 70.35 21.81
N MET A 435 7.17 70.39 20.96
CA MET A 435 7.76 71.64 20.48
C MET A 435 6.81 72.48 19.65
N PHE A 436 5.95 71.84 18.85
CA PHE A 436 4.93 72.55 18.07
C PHE A 436 3.88 73.21 18.97
N VAL A 437 3.39 72.47 19.98
CA VAL A 437 2.45 73.00 20.98
C VAL A 437 3.09 74.12 21.79
N ILE A 438 4.36 73.97 22.18
CA ILE A 438 5.12 75.04 22.87
C ILE A 438 5.23 76.29 21.99
N GLY A 439 5.58 76.12 20.71
CA GLY A 439 5.71 77.23 19.76
C GLY A 439 4.41 78.01 19.55
N ILE A 440 3.28 77.33 19.35
CA ILE A 440 1.99 77.99 19.11
C ILE A 440 1.34 78.48 20.41
N LEU A 441 1.22 77.64 21.44
CA LEU A 441 0.46 78.01 22.64
C LEU A 441 1.22 78.90 23.60
N PHE A 442 2.56 78.79 23.67
CA PHE A 442 3.33 79.58 24.62
C PHE A 442 4.06 80.74 23.96
N VAL A 443 4.81 80.48 22.88
CA VAL A 443 5.61 81.54 22.24
C VAL A 443 4.71 82.53 21.52
N ASP A 444 3.81 82.08 20.63
CA ASP A 444 2.93 83.00 19.89
C ASP A 444 1.94 83.73 20.81
N THR A 445 1.38 83.07 21.83
CA THR A 445 0.57 83.72 22.87
C THR A 445 1.35 84.80 23.64
N ALA A 446 2.61 84.52 24.00
CA ALA A 446 3.45 85.51 24.68
C ALA A 446 3.77 86.71 23.79
N ILE A 447 3.98 86.48 22.49
CA ILE A 447 4.17 87.53 21.49
C ILE A 447 2.89 88.37 21.36
N ALA A 448 1.74 87.74 21.19
CA ALA A 448 0.44 88.41 21.11
C ALA A 448 0.15 89.26 22.35
N TYR A 449 0.42 88.72 23.54
CA TYR A 449 0.30 89.45 24.81
C TYR A 449 1.20 90.68 24.84
N LYS A 450 2.49 90.52 24.50
CA LYS A 450 3.46 91.61 24.55
C LYS A 450 3.19 92.69 23.50
N VAL A 451 2.76 92.32 22.30
CA VAL A 451 2.38 93.27 21.24
C VAL A 451 1.14 94.07 21.65
N SER A 452 0.11 93.40 22.15
CA SER A 452 -1.11 94.05 22.67
C SER A 452 -0.79 95.00 23.83
N ALA A 453 0.03 94.57 24.78
CA ALA A 453 0.49 95.41 25.89
C ALA A 453 1.29 96.64 25.41
N ALA A 454 2.18 96.47 24.42
CA ALA A 454 2.97 97.55 23.85
C ALA A 454 2.09 98.58 23.12
N ILE A 455 1.11 98.14 22.33
CA ILE A 455 0.14 99.02 21.64
C ILE A 455 -0.75 99.75 22.66
N TYR A 456 -1.20 99.07 23.71
CA TYR A 456 -2.01 99.69 24.76
C TYR A 456 -1.21 100.74 25.53
N GLN A 457 0.02 100.40 25.95
CA GLN A 457 0.91 101.33 26.66
C GLN A 457 1.22 102.55 25.78
N MET A 458 1.44 102.36 24.48
CA MET A 458 1.61 103.44 23.52
C MET A 458 0.41 104.39 23.51
N LYS A 459 -0.83 103.87 23.51
CA LYS A 459 -2.07 104.67 23.56
C LYS A 459 -2.23 105.42 24.89
N TYR A 460 -1.86 104.79 26.01
CA TYR A 460 -1.85 105.41 27.33
C TYR A 460 -0.83 106.56 27.40
N ASP A 461 0.41 106.33 26.98
CA ASP A 461 1.48 107.34 26.98
C ASP A 461 1.15 108.51 26.03
N SER A 462 0.42 108.25 24.95
CA SER A 462 -0.08 109.26 24.00
C SER A 462 -1.28 110.07 24.54
N GLY A 463 -1.85 109.70 25.70
CA GLY A 463 -2.96 110.40 26.35
C GLY A 463 -4.37 110.02 25.86
N TYR A 464 -4.49 108.96 25.05
CA TYR A 464 -5.78 108.46 24.55
C TYR A 464 -6.52 107.56 25.55
N LEU A 465 -5.83 107.08 26.59
CA LEU A 465 -6.38 106.18 27.61
C LEU A 465 -5.95 106.65 29.01
N THR A 466 -6.80 106.45 30.02
CA THR A 466 -6.59 106.91 31.41
C THR A 466 -6.24 105.79 32.39
N GLU A 467 -6.36 104.52 31.99
CA GLU A 467 -6.09 103.35 32.85
C GLU A 467 -4.79 102.64 32.47
N THR A 468 -4.05 102.16 33.48
CA THR A 468 -2.80 101.40 33.29
C THR A 468 -3.07 99.94 32.88
N TRP A 469 -2.14 99.34 32.13
CA TRP A 469 -2.28 97.98 31.61
C TRP A 469 -2.40 96.94 32.73
N GLN A 470 -3.46 96.12 32.66
CA GLN A 470 -3.64 94.93 33.49
C GLN A 470 -3.59 93.66 32.64
N ILE A 471 -3.04 92.58 33.20
CA ILE A 471 -2.84 91.30 32.49
C ILE A 471 -4.15 90.77 31.89
N THR A 472 -5.28 90.95 32.58
CA THR A 472 -6.61 90.50 32.15
C THR A 472 -7.19 91.29 30.97
N MET A 473 -6.64 92.46 30.66
CA MET A 473 -7.08 93.30 29.53
C MET A 473 -6.64 92.73 28.19
N ALA A 474 -5.56 91.93 28.15
CA ALA A 474 -5.09 91.26 26.93
C ALA A 474 -6.17 90.40 26.28
N PHE A 475 -6.92 89.64 27.08
CA PHE A 475 -8.00 88.77 26.59
C PHE A 475 -9.26 89.54 26.15
N LYS A 476 -9.28 90.87 26.28
CA LYS A 476 -10.36 91.72 25.76
C LYS A 476 -9.88 92.60 24.60
N ASP A 477 -8.58 92.63 24.31
CA ASP A 477 -8.01 93.43 23.24
C ASP A 477 -8.13 92.69 21.89
N PRO A 478 -8.82 93.26 20.88
CA PRO A 478 -8.85 92.69 19.54
C PRO A 478 -7.46 92.45 18.93
N ASN A 479 -6.47 93.27 19.28
CA ASN A 479 -5.10 93.14 18.78
C ASN A 479 -4.42 91.86 19.28
N PHE A 480 -4.74 91.41 20.49
CA PHE A 480 -4.23 90.13 21.03
C PHE A 480 -4.70 88.96 20.16
N TYR A 481 -6.01 88.87 19.91
CA TYR A 481 -6.57 87.81 19.07
C TYR A 481 -6.12 87.90 17.63
N LEU A 482 -5.96 89.11 17.09
CA LEU A 482 -5.45 89.31 15.74
C LEU A 482 -4.02 88.79 15.60
N VAL A 483 -3.14 89.08 16.57
CA VAL A 483 -1.75 88.60 16.54
C VAL A 483 -1.70 87.08 16.75
N PHE A 484 -2.42 86.56 17.74
CA PHE A 484 -2.43 85.12 18.06
C PHE A 484 -3.04 84.27 16.93
N LEU A 485 -4.16 84.69 16.34
CA LEU A 485 -4.79 83.93 15.27
C LEU A 485 -3.95 83.97 14.00
N LEU A 486 -3.45 85.14 13.59
CA LEU A 486 -2.67 85.28 12.36
C LEU A 486 -1.30 84.60 12.47
N GLY A 487 -0.60 84.75 13.60
CA GLY A 487 0.69 84.11 13.88
C GLY A 487 0.55 82.60 14.00
N GLY A 488 -0.29 82.13 14.92
CA GLY A 488 -0.54 80.71 15.18
C GLY A 488 -1.10 79.96 13.98
N PHE A 489 -2.09 80.53 13.27
CA PHE A 489 -2.62 79.90 12.05
C PHE A 489 -1.58 79.85 10.93
N GLY A 490 -0.77 80.91 10.76
CA GLY A 490 0.32 80.92 9.79
C GLY A 490 1.36 79.83 10.08
N LEU A 491 1.73 79.61 11.34
CA LEU A 491 2.64 78.53 11.75
C LEU A 491 2.05 77.13 11.53
N LEU A 492 0.76 76.96 11.81
CA LEU A 492 0.03 75.70 11.55
C LEU A 492 0.00 75.38 10.05
N MET A 493 -0.33 76.37 9.22
CA MET A 493 -0.35 76.23 7.77
C MET A 493 1.06 75.92 7.22
N LEU A 494 2.09 76.57 7.76
CA LEU A 494 3.48 76.28 7.40
C LEU A 494 3.86 74.83 7.74
N LYS A 495 3.50 74.32 8.92
CA LYS A 495 3.74 72.91 9.29
C LYS A 495 3.17 71.94 8.26
N PHE A 496 1.90 72.12 7.87
CA PHE A 496 1.26 71.23 6.89
C PHE A 496 1.85 71.35 5.48
N ALA A 497 2.07 72.57 5.01
CA ALA A 497 2.68 72.82 3.71
C ALA A 497 4.09 72.22 3.63
N PHE A 498 4.86 72.32 4.71
CA PHE A 498 6.21 71.78 4.79
C PHE A 498 6.23 70.26 4.88
N GLU A 499 5.32 69.65 5.65
CA GLU A 499 5.18 68.19 5.71
C GLU A 499 4.84 67.59 4.35
N LYS A 500 3.97 68.25 3.57
CA LYS A 500 3.68 67.86 2.19
C LYS A 500 4.89 67.98 1.27
N LEU A 501 5.69 69.03 1.42
CA LEU A 501 6.92 69.21 0.64
C LEU A 501 7.90 68.06 0.90
N MET A 502 8.11 67.69 2.17
CA MET A 502 9.01 66.59 2.55
C MET A 502 8.55 65.23 2.01
N LEU A 503 7.24 64.95 2.01
CA LEU A 503 6.71 63.69 1.47
C LEU A 503 7.04 63.49 -0.02
N ILE A 504 7.02 64.57 -0.82
CA ILE A 504 7.39 64.52 -2.24
C ILE A 504 8.86 64.09 -2.43
N PHE A 505 9.74 64.47 -1.52
CA PHE A 505 11.15 64.05 -1.53
C PHE A 505 11.34 62.64 -0.96
N ASP A 506 10.64 62.27 0.10
CA ASP A 506 10.70 60.92 0.70
C ASP A 506 10.25 59.83 -0.29
N GLU A 507 9.26 60.10 -1.15
CA GLU A 507 8.84 59.19 -2.24
C GLU A 507 9.97 58.86 -3.23
N ARG A 508 11.03 59.68 -3.28
CA ARG A 508 12.18 59.53 -4.17
C ARG A 508 13.46 59.13 -3.46
N ASN A 509 13.39 58.86 -2.16
CA ASN A 509 14.54 58.33 -1.45
C ASN A 509 14.89 56.95 -2.04
N PRO A 510 16.08 56.78 -2.66
CA PRO A 510 16.46 55.54 -3.33
C PRO A 510 16.36 54.34 -2.38
N ASP A 511 16.63 54.52 -1.09
CA ASP A 511 16.55 53.44 -0.10
C ASP A 511 15.12 52.93 0.08
N ILE A 512 14.12 53.82 0.10
CA ILE A 512 12.70 53.45 0.29
C ILE A 512 12.15 52.76 -0.97
N ALA A 513 12.52 53.24 -2.16
CA ALA A 513 12.13 52.61 -3.42
C ALA A 513 12.74 51.21 -3.58
N THR A 514 14.01 51.05 -3.20
CA THR A 514 14.72 49.77 -3.22
C THR A 514 14.06 48.78 -2.26
N ILE A 515 13.76 49.19 -1.02
CA ILE A 515 13.06 48.34 -0.04
C ILE A 515 11.70 47.85 -0.56
N LYS A 516 10.93 48.72 -1.23
CA LYS A 516 9.63 48.33 -1.81
C LYS A 516 9.78 47.35 -2.97
N ASN A 517 10.77 47.57 -3.85
CA ASN A 517 11.03 46.66 -4.97
C ASN A 517 11.52 45.30 -4.47
N ASP A 518 12.41 45.27 -3.48
CA ASP A 518 12.90 44.04 -2.86
C ASP A 518 11.78 43.24 -2.21
N LEU A 519 10.84 43.92 -1.53
CA LEU A 519 9.67 43.27 -0.94
C LEU A 519 8.73 42.69 -2.00
N LEU A 520 8.52 43.41 -3.11
CA LEU A 520 7.74 42.92 -4.24
C LEU A 520 8.40 41.71 -4.92
N ILE A 521 9.72 41.77 -5.15
CA ILE A 521 10.50 40.65 -5.69
C ILE A 521 10.39 39.45 -4.76
N LYS A 522 10.49 39.66 -3.43
CA LYS A 522 10.34 38.58 -2.44
C LYS A 522 8.95 37.93 -2.52
N GLN A 523 7.89 38.73 -2.59
CA GLN A 523 6.52 38.21 -2.75
C GLN A 523 6.38 37.39 -4.05
N MET A 524 6.95 37.86 -5.15
CA MET A 524 6.91 37.13 -6.42
C MET A 524 7.69 35.81 -6.39
N HIS A 525 8.78 35.73 -5.61
CA HIS A 525 9.49 34.47 -5.38
C HIS A 525 8.65 33.49 -4.52
N GLU A 526 7.88 34.00 -3.56
CA GLU A 526 6.94 33.17 -2.79
C GLU A 526 5.82 32.63 -3.69
N ASP A 527 5.23 33.48 -4.54
CA ASP A 527 4.23 33.07 -5.53
C ASP A 527 4.80 32.02 -6.51
N LEU A 528 6.04 32.23 -6.98
CA LEU A 528 6.73 31.28 -7.85
C LEU A 528 6.89 29.92 -7.19
N LYS A 529 7.30 29.91 -5.92
CA LYS A 529 7.47 28.67 -5.15
C LYS A 529 6.14 27.92 -5.01
N GLN A 530 5.04 28.63 -4.76
CA GLN A 530 3.70 28.03 -4.68
C GLN A 530 3.27 27.40 -6.01
N GLU A 531 3.52 28.07 -7.15
CA GLU A 531 3.22 27.50 -8.47
C GLU A 531 4.11 26.29 -8.79
N GLU A 532 5.40 26.33 -8.46
CA GLU A 532 6.31 25.18 -8.63
C GLU A 532 5.89 23.98 -7.77
N GLU A 533 5.40 24.20 -6.55
CA GLU A 533 4.85 23.14 -5.68
C GLU A 533 3.56 22.52 -6.26
N LYS A 534 2.69 23.32 -6.86
CA LYS A 534 1.50 22.81 -7.59
C LYS A 534 1.91 21.95 -8.79
N VAL A 535 2.92 22.37 -9.56
CA VAL A 535 3.48 21.57 -10.66
C VAL A 535 3.99 20.23 -10.14
N LEU A 536 4.73 20.24 -9.03
CA LEU A 536 5.27 19.03 -8.43
C LEU A 536 4.15 18.07 -7.98
N THR A 537 3.09 18.61 -7.39
CA THR A 537 1.92 17.85 -6.94
C THR A 537 1.24 17.13 -8.11
N VAL A 538 0.96 17.84 -9.21
CA VAL A 538 0.33 17.25 -10.41
C VAL A 538 1.26 16.24 -11.07
N LYS A 539 2.58 16.47 -11.09
CA LYS A 539 3.56 15.47 -11.56
C LYS A 539 3.57 14.22 -10.68
N GLY A 540 3.38 14.37 -9.37
CA GLY A 540 3.19 13.25 -8.44
C GLY A 540 1.93 12.44 -8.74
N GLU A 541 0.81 13.10 -9.04
CA GLU A 541 -0.43 12.43 -9.50
C GLU A 541 -0.19 11.61 -10.77
N ILE A 542 0.50 12.19 -11.77
CA ILE A 542 0.85 11.49 -13.01
C ILE A 542 1.69 10.24 -12.71
N PHE A 543 2.72 10.38 -11.87
CA PHE A 543 3.60 9.27 -11.50
C PHE A 543 2.85 8.11 -10.83
N LEU A 544 1.87 8.41 -9.97
CA LEU A 544 1.03 7.39 -9.34
C LEU A 544 0.17 6.64 -10.37
N ILE A 545 -0.39 7.34 -11.36
CA ILE A 545 -1.18 6.72 -12.43
C ILE A 545 -0.28 5.88 -13.34
N GLU A 546 0.92 6.37 -13.67
CA GLU A 546 1.92 5.61 -14.43
C GLU A 546 2.33 4.32 -13.70
N GLY A 547 2.56 4.38 -12.38
CA GLY A 547 2.82 3.21 -11.55
C GLY A 547 1.70 2.17 -11.61
N LYS A 548 0.43 2.61 -11.58
CA LYS A 548 -0.73 1.71 -11.77
C LYS A 548 -0.72 1.05 -13.15
N ASN A 549 -0.41 1.80 -14.21
CA ASN A 549 -0.33 1.25 -15.57
C ASN A 549 0.76 0.19 -15.71
N ILE A 550 1.92 0.37 -15.08
CA ILE A 550 2.98 -0.65 -15.06
C ILE A 550 2.45 -1.95 -14.43
N GLY A 551 1.72 -1.85 -13.32
CA GLY A 551 1.10 -3.02 -12.68
C GLY A 551 0.06 -3.71 -13.58
N LEU A 552 -0.80 -2.93 -14.26
CA LEU A 552 -1.78 -3.47 -15.20
C LEU A 552 -1.13 -4.14 -16.41
N GLU A 553 -0.06 -3.57 -16.96
CA GLU A 553 0.71 -4.16 -18.07
C GLU A 553 1.41 -5.46 -17.65
N ALA A 554 1.91 -5.54 -16.41
CA ALA A 554 2.47 -6.78 -15.87
C ALA A 554 1.39 -7.89 -15.76
N GLN A 555 0.21 -7.55 -15.23
CA GLN A 555 -0.93 -8.49 -15.18
C GLN A 555 -1.37 -8.94 -16.58
N TYR A 556 -1.43 -8.01 -17.53
CA TYR A 556 -1.75 -8.30 -18.93
C TYR A 556 -0.77 -9.35 -19.48
N LYS A 557 0.53 -9.16 -19.28
CA LYS A 557 1.57 -10.09 -19.76
C LYS A 557 1.49 -11.47 -19.11
N ILE A 558 1.16 -11.54 -17.81
CA ILE A 558 0.96 -12.81 -17.10
C ILE A 558 -0.21 -13.58 -17.72
N ILE A 559 -1.34 -12.92 -17.95
CA ILE A 559 -2.54 -13.55 -18.52
C ILE A 559 -2.29 -13.93 -19.98
N GLU A 560 -1.62 -13.09 -20.76
CA GLU A 560 -1.21 -13.37 -22.14
C GLU A 560 -0.32 -14.62 -22.21
N THR A 561 0.64 -14.76 -21.29
CA THR A 561 1.49 -15.96 -21.23
C THR A 561 0.69 -17.22 -20.88
N LYS A 562 -0.29 -17.11 -19.97
CA LYS A 562 -1.20 -18.22 -19.65
C LYS A 562 -2.07 -18.59 -20.86
N LEU A 563 -2.59 -17.60 -21.57
CA LEU A 563 -3.40 -17.81 -22.78
C LEU A 563 -2.62 -18.57 -23.85
N ILE A 564 -1.33 -18.23 -24.04
CA ILE A 564 -0.44 -18.93 -24.97
C ILE A 564 -0.16 -20.37 -24.54
N SER A 565 -0.16 -20.67 -23.24
CA SER A 565 0.17 -22.00 -22.73
C SER A 565 -1.01 -22.99 -22.72
N ILE A 566 -2.26 -22.51 -22.71
CA ILE A 566 -3.46 -23.35 -22.70
C ILE A 566 -3.48 -24.38 -23.85
N PRO A 567 -3.28 -23.99 -25.13
CA PRO A 567 -3.27 -24.95 -26.24
C PRO A 567 -2.17 -26.01 -26.10
N ASN A 568 -1.00 -25.63 -25.58
CA ASN A 568 0.13 -26.55 -25.38
C ASN A 568 -0.19 -27.58 -24.29
N ARG A 569 -0.82 -27.16 -23.18
CA ARG A 569 -1.29 -28.05 -22.12
C ARG A 569 -2.33 -29.05 -22.63
N LEU A 570 -3.30 -28.57 -23.41
CA LEU A 570 -4.34 -29.41 -23.99
C LEU A 570 -3.77 -30.45 -24.98
N ASN A 571 -2.82 -30.04 -25.82
CA ASN A 571 -2.15 -30.96 -26.74
C ASN A 571 -1.31 -32.01 -26.00
N LEU A 572 -0.62 -31.63 -24.93
CA LEU A 572 0.11 -32.57 -24.09
C LEU A 572 -0.83 -33.60 -23.45
N LEU A 573 -1.97 -33.15 -22.92
CA LEU A 573 -2.98 -34.04 -22.34
C LEU A 573 -3.54 -35.01 -23.39
N ARG A 574 -3.83 -34.54 -24.61
CA ARG A 574 -4.26 -35.40 -25.74
C ARG A 574 -3.26 -36.52 -26.02
N GLU A 575 -1.97 -36.22 -26.06
CA GLU A 575 -0.93 -37.23 -26.31
C GLU A 575 -0.79 -38.22 -25.13
N ILE A 576 -0.89 -37.74 -23.89
CA ILE A 576 -0.89 -38.61 -22.70
C ILE A 576 -2.08 -39.58 -22.75
N LYS A 577 -3.30 -39.08 -22.94
CA LYS A 577 -4.52 -39.91 -22.96
C LYS A 577 -4.53 -40.90 -24.13
N LYS A 578 -3.98 -40.52 -25.29
CA LYS A 578 -3.77 -41.43 -26.41
C LYS A 578 -2.79 -42.55 -26.08
N THR A 579 -1.71 -42.24 -25.35
CA THR A 579 -0.74 -43.23 -24.88
C THR A 579 -1.36 -44.17 -23.83
N ASP A 580 -2.13 -43.64 -22.90
CA ASP A 580 -2.89 -44.41 -21.90
C ASP A 580 -3.88 -45.37 -22.56
N LEU A 581 -4.57 -44.91 -23.62
CA LEU A 581 -5.51 -45.75 -24.37
C LEU A 581 -4.80 -46.95 -25.02
N ILE A 582 -3.68 -46.71 -25.70
CA ILE A 582 -2.91 -47.76 -26.40
C ILE A 582 -2.37 -48.76 -25.38
N THR A 583 -1.69 -48.27 -24.34
CA THR A 583 -1.06 -49.14 -23.33
C THR A 583 -2.09 -49.85 -22.46
N GLY A 584 -3.18 -49.19 -22.09
CA GLY A 584 -4.28 -49.79 -21.33
C GLY A 584 -5.02 -50.87 -22.10
N LYS A 585 -5.30 -50.65 -23.41
CA LYS A 585 -5.86 -51.70 -24.28
C LYS A 585 -4.96 -52.92 -24.33
N GLN A 586 -3.65 -52.72 -24.53
CA GLN A 586 -2.69 -53.81 -24.56
C GLN A 586 -2.68 -54.60 -23.23
N ASN A 587 -2.62 -53.90 -22.09
CA ASN A 587 -2.61 -54.54 -20.78
C ASN A 587 -3.89 -55.36 -20.50
N ILE A 588 -5.06 -54.85 -20.87
CA ILE A 588 -6.34 -55.57 -20.73
C ILE A 588 -6.31 -56.84 -21.60
N THR A 589 -5.84 -56.75 -22.83
CA THR A 589 -5.71 -57.92 -23.73
C THR A 589 -4.67 -58.92 -23.23
N ASP A 590 -3.54 -58.47 -22.68
CA ASP A 590 -2.51 -59.34 -22.11
C ASP A 590 -3.07 -60.11 -20.89
N ILE A 591 -3.78 -59.42 -19.99
CA ILE A 591 -4.44 -60.05 -18.84
C ILE A 591 -5.51 -61.04 -19.30
N SER A 592 -6.36 -60.67 -20.26
CA SER A 592 -7.35 -61.57 -20.85
C SER A 592 -6.69 -62.83 -21.41
N THR A 593 -5.55 -62.70 -22.09
CA THR A 593 -4.79 -63.81 -22.66
C THR A 593 -4.20 -64.72 -21.58
N ILE A 594 -3.64 -64.13 -20.51
CA ILE A 594 -3.13 -64.88 -19.34
C ILE A 594 -4.26 -65.68 -18.70
N TYR A 595 -5.41 -65.05 -18.44
CA TYR A 595 -6.57 -65.72 -17.85
C TYR A 595 -7.14 -66.82 -18.75
N LYS A 596 -7.24 -66.59 -20.07
CA LYS A 596 -7.62 -67.63 -21.04
C LYS A 596 -6.64 -68.82 -21.00
N SER A 597 -5.34 -68.57 -20.91
CA SER A 597 -4.32 -69.62 -20.78
C SER A 597 -4.43 -70.40 -19.46
N HIS A 598 -4.76 -69.74 -18.35
CA HIS A 598 -5.01 -70.41 -17.07
C HIS A 598 -6.23 -71.35 -17.13
N VAL A 599 -7.28 -70.95 -17.85
CA VAL A 599 -8.48 -71.77 -18.08
C VAL A 599 -8.16 -73.00 -18.93
N GLU A 600 -7.25 -72.89 -19.89
CA GLU A 600 -6.87 -74.00 -20.78
C GLU A 600 -5.95 -75.03 -20.13
N ASN A 601 -5.03 -74.56 -19.28
CA ASN A 601 -4.02 -75.41 -18.64
C ASN A 601 -4.44 -75.98 -17.27
N ASP A 602 -5.75 -75.98 -16.95
CA ASP A 602 -6.32 -76.48 -15.68
C ASP A 602 -5.69 -75.87 -14.41
N ASN A 603 -5.17 -74.65 -14.54
CA ASN A 603 -4.43 -73.93 -13.50
C ASN A 603 -5.27 -72.77 -12.96
N LEU A 604 -6.52 -73.07 -12.60
CA LEU A 604 -7.40 -72.08 -11.98
C LEU A 604 -7.01 -71.88 -10.52
N PRO A 605 -6.82 -70.63 -10.04
CA PRO A 605 -6.59 -70.36 -8.63
C PRO A 605 -7.89 -70.62 -7.86
N ILE A 606 -7.82 -71.45 -6.81
CA ILE A 606 -8.99 -71.87 -6.02
C ILE A 606 -8.87 -71.32 -4.61
N SER A 607 -9.92 -70.69 -4.11
CA SER A 607 -9.93 -70.20 -2.73
C SER A 607 -10.19 -71.33 -1.73
N ILE A 608 -9.54 -71.29 -0.58
CA ILE A 608 -9.89 -72.15 0.57
C ILE A 608 -11.34 -71.93 1.02
N ASP A 609 -11.87 -70.73 0.83
CA ASP A 609 -13.25 -70.40 1.16
C ASP A 609 -14.25 -71.25 0.36
N SER A 610 -13.97 -71.53 -0.92
CA SER A 610 -14.80 -72.42 -1.73
C SER A 610 -14.80 -73.88 -1.24
N LEU A 611 -13.67 -74.35 -0.71
CA LEU A 611 -13.58 -75.67 -0.08
C LEU A 611 -14.33 -75.70 1.26
N ASN A 612 -14.20 -74.63 2.06
CA ASN A 612 -14.90 -74.48 3.33
C ASN A 612 -16.43 -74.43 3.14
N ASP A 613 -16.93 -73.75 2.11
CA ASP A 613 -18.37 -73.73 1.78
C ASP A 613 -18.91 -75.15 1.54
N ARG A 614 -18.18 -75.97 0.78
CA ARG A 614 -18.53 -77.38 0.52
C ARG A 614 -18.52 -78.23 1.79
N ILE A 615 -17.50 -78.06 2.63
CA ILE A 615 -17.39 -78.77 3.92
C ILE A 615 -18.53 -78.37 4.85
N ASN A 616 -18.86 -77.08 4.94
CA ASN A 616 -19.95 -76.58 5.77
C ASN A 616 -21.30 -77.16 5.33
N ILE A 617 -21.60 -77.16 4.02
CA ILE A 617 -22.85 -77.74 3.49
C ILE A 617 -22.93 -79.25 3.76
N PHE A 618 -21.81 -79.96 3.63
CA PHE A 618 -21.74 -81.38 4.00
C PHE A 618 -22.02 -81.57 5.51
N LEU A 619 -21.46 -80.71 6.37
CA LEU A 619 -21.69 -80.76 7.82
C LEU A 619 -23.11 -80.36 8.22
N GLU A 620 -23.75 -79.44 7.50
CA GLU A 620 -25.18 -79.13 7.72
C GLU A 620 -26.02 -80.39 7.57
N GLY A 621 -25.84 -81.14 6.47
CA GLY A 621 -26.52 -82.41 6.27
C GLY A 621 -26.18 -83.45 7.34
N TRP A 622 -24.90 -83.50 7.75
CA TRP A 622 -24.46 -84.38 8.82
C TRP A 622 -25.15 -84.09 10.16
N ASN A 623 -25.32 -82.80 10.48
CA ASN A 623 -25.99 -82.31 11.68
C ASN A 623 -27.51 -82.46 11.61
N ASP A 624 -28.12 -82.31 10.43
CA ASP A 624 -29.55 -82.53 10.21
C ASP A 624 -29.95 -83.94 10.72
N TYR A 625 -29.18 -84.98 10.37
CA TYR A 625 -29.39 -86.34 10.88
C TYR A 625 -29.20 -86.44 12.41
N LEU A 626 -28.15 -85.81 12.95
CA LEU A 626 -27.87 -85.89 14.39
C LEU A 626 -29.00 -85.31 15.24
N HIS A 627 -29.58 -84.20 14.80
CA HIS A 627 -30.69 -83.54 15.48
C HIS A 627 -32.04 -84.23 15.25
N GLU A 628 -32.15 -85.06 14.20
CA GLU A 628 -33.31 -85.91 13.94
C GLU A 628 -33.30 -87.19 14.81
N GLU A 629 -32.14 -87.83 14.95
CA GLU A 629 -32.01 -89.13 15.63
C GLU A 629 -31.74 -89.03 17.14
N TYR A 630 -31.01 -88.01 17.60
CA TYR A 630 -30.57 -87.89 18.99
C TYR A 630 -31.25 -86.75 19.75
N ALA A 631 -31.40 -86.93 21.07
CA ALA A 631 -31.85 -85.86 21.95
C ALA A 631 -30.91 -84.63 21.86
N ILE A 632 -31.48 -83.44 21.96
CA ILE A 632 -30.80 -82.14 21.70
C ILE A 632 -29.41 -82.06 22.34
N THR A 633 -29.27 -82.44 23.60
CA THR A 633 -27.99 -82.40 24.34
C THR A 633 -26.93 -83.30 23.71
N LYS A 634 -27.32 -84.51 23.32
CA LYS A 634 -26.43 -85.51 22.70
C LYS A 634 -26.14 -85.20 21.23
N ALA A 635 -27.11 -84.67 20.50
CA ALA A 635 -26.92 -84.16 19.14
C ALA A 635 -25.90 -83.01 19.13
N THR A 636 -26.04 -82.06 20.06
CA THR A 636 -25.12 -80.91 20.19
C THR A 636 -23.70 -81.35 20.54
N GLU A 637 -23.54 -82.33 21.43
CA GLU A 637 -22.24 -82.92 21.77
C GLU A 637 -21.59 -83.57 20.54
N LYS A 638 -22.35 -84.41 19.81
CA LYS A 638 -21.87 -85.05 18.57
C LYS A 638 -21.55 -84.07 17.45
N SER A 639 -22.34 -83.01 17.29
CA SER A 639 -22.06 -81.94 16.33
C SER A 639 -20.78 -81.18 16.68
N ARG A 640 -20.50 -80.98 17.97
CA ARG A 640 -19.25 -80.39 18.43
C ARG A 640 -18.05 -81.30 18.15
N GLU A 641 -18.16 -82.60 18.43
CA GLU A 641 -17.12 -83.59 18.10
C GLU A 641 -16.84 -83.65 16.58
N ALA A 642 -17.88 -83.58 15.76
CA ALA A 642 -17.78 -83.51 14.31
C ALA A 642 -17.06 -82.24 13.85
N PHE A 643 -17.43 -81.08 14.40
CA PHE A 643 -16.78 -79.80 14.11
C PHE A 643 -15.29 -79.80 14.50
N ASP A 644 -14.95 -80.27 15.70
CA ASP A 644 -13.56 -80.37 16.17
C ASP A 644 -12.74 -81.31 15.26
N THR A 645 -13.36 -82.39 14.77
CA THR A 645 -12.74 -83.32 13.81
C THR A 645 -12.46 -82.66 12.46
N VAL A 646 -13.38 -81.82 11.96
CA VAL A 646 -13.19 -81.08 10.70
C VAL A 646 -12.07 -80.07 10.82
N VAL A 647 -12.02 -79.30 11.91
CA VAL A 647 -10.97 -78.31 12.17
C VAL A 647 -9.60 -79.00 12.24
N ASN A 648 -9.53 -80.17 12.89
CA ASN A 648 -8.29 -80.95 12.94
C ASN A 648 -7.88 -81.47 11.55
N TRP A 649 -8.82 -82.00 10.77
CA TRP A 649 -8.56 -82.46 9.39
C TRP A 649 -8.06 -81.31 8.49
N GLN A 650 -8.69 -80.13 8.58
CA GLN A 650 -8.25 -78.94 7.83
C GLN A 650 -6.82 -78.55 8.21
N ASN A 651 -6.53 -78.47 9.50
CA ASN A 651 -5.19 -78.13 10.01
C ASN A 651 -4.14 -79.17 9.58
N GLU A 652 -4.47 -80.46 9.56
CA GLU A 652 -3.57 -81.51 9.07
C GLU A 652 -3.29 -81.39 7.58
N LYS A 653 -4.32 -81.14 6.75
CA LYS A 653 -4.14 -80.96 5.30
C LYS A 653 -3.29 -79.74 4.96
N ILE A 654 -3.48 -78.63 5.68
CA ILE A 654 -2.66 -77.41 5.54
C ILE A 654 -1.21 -77.68 5.97
N ARG A 655 -0.99 -78.27 7.16
CA ARG A 655 0.36 -78.51 7.71
C ARG A 655 1.17 -79.55 6.96
N SER A 656 0.52 -80.57 6.39
CA SER A 656 1.18 -81.62 5.62
C SER A 656 1.47 -81.24 4.16
N SER A 657 1.12 -80.01 3.74
CA SER A 657 1.19 -79.57 2.35
C SER A 657 0.48 -80.52 1.37
N GLN A 658 -0.53 -81.25 1.84
CA GLN A 658 -1.33 -82.19 1.03
C GLN A 658 -2.48 -81.51 0.29
N ILE A 659 -2.66 -80.21 0.52
CA ILE A 659 -3.57 -79.39 -0.29
C ILE A 659 -2.98 -79.21 -1.68
N ASP A 660 -3.82 -79.32 -2.70
CA ASP A 660 -3.47 -79.14 -4.10
C ASP A 660 -2.86 -77.74 -4.29
N LYS A 661 -1.75 -77.65 -5.03
CA LYS A 661 -1.01 -76.40 -5.24
C LYS A 661 -1.85 -75.31 -5.90
N ARG A 662 -2.98 -75.66 -6.52
CA ARG A 662 -3.96 -74.75 -7.12
C ARG A 662 -4.80 -74.01 -6.07
N VAL A 663 -4.87 -74.50 -4.83
CA VAL A 663 -5.64 -73.88 -3.74
C VAL A 663 -4.78 -72.81 -3.04
N LYS A 664 -5.19 -71.56 -3.11
CA LYS A 664 -4.55 -70.43 -2.45
C LYS A 664 -5.02 -70.32 -1.00
N ILE A 665 -4.06 -70.36 -0.07
CA ILE A 665 -4.26 -69.97 1.32
C ILE A 665 -4.24 -68.43 1.35
N SER A 666 -5.34 -67.82 1.80
CA SER A 666 -5.47 -66.37 1.97
C SER A 666 -4.50 -65.82 3.01
#